data_AF-A0A7C7S003-F1
#
_entry.id   AF-A0A7C7S003-F1
#
_cell.length_a   1.000
_cell.length_b   1.000
_cell.length_c   1.000
_cell.angle_alpha   90.00
_cell.angle_beta   90.00
_cell.angle_gamma   90.00
#
_symmetry.space_group_name_H-M   'P 1'
#
loop_
_entity.id
_entity.type
_entity.pdbx_description
1 polymer ?
#
loop_
_entity_poly.entity_id
_entity_poly.type
_entity_poly.pdbx_seq_one_letter_code
_entity_poly.pdbx_strand_id
1 'polypeptide(L)'
;MWGVGRASSACRHSRGLDTALSLRSATLLHLPICRGHHDAGDFPICQAIPVSLTRHRAHLPLRRFRVYFPPLEAYKERRSIAVERHVWPADPRETAQARFPDGRIFEASMGTPVGAYIQLAYSDHPVPVIAALVDGELRELAYPLRRDAQVAPVFLSDSDGVRIYRRSLAFLMVTAISELYPEVQVVVDHSLPFGGYFCRVLGREPFSAEELTAIEARMRAIVDEDAPIAKEQVPIEEALAIFRQRGQDDKVRLLSRRRKDYLILYRLHSYRDYFHGYMLPSTGHLRYFALRPSPLGFVLQYPRRHWPTELRPYAEYPRLSTVFREYGDWLHLLGVEDVGSLNEAIENGRIREIVLVSEALHEERIADIAHDIATRREQIRLVLIAGPSASGKTTFSKRLSIQLLAHGVRPFPLALDDYFVDREKTPRDENGEYDFESLQALDLPFFNEQLLALMEGREVTLPRFDFQAGTRREGPTVQLDPDHVILVEGIHGLNPRLVSAIPRQWTFRVYVSALTQLNIDRHNRVPTTDTRLIRRIVRDATFRGYAAEETLNRWESVRRGEKRHIFPYQEHADVMFNSALVYELAVLKPLVEPLLLQIEPPSPRRVEAKRLLAFLEWFARCPPDLVPDNSILREFIGGSILRDYIPAGK
;
A
#
# COMPACT_ATOMS: atom_id res chain seq x y z
N MET A 1 27.72 52.20 -4.45
CA MET A 1 28.67 52.10 -5.57
C MET A 1 28.18 50.93 -6.43
N TRP A 2 27.22 51.15 -7.34
CA TRP A 2 27.36 51.57 -8.76
C TRP A 2 28.24 50.59 -9.57
N GLY A 3 27.81 49.93 -10.66
CA GLY A 3 26.58 49.91 -11.48
C GLY A 3 26.43 48.51 -12.13
N VAL A 4 25.32 47.99 -12.63
CA VAL A 4 24.21 48.45 -13.51
C VAL A 4 24.61 48.82 -14.94
N GLY A 5 24.07 48.08 -15.92
CA GLY A 5 23.81 48.52 -17.30
C GLY A 5 24.31 47.55 -18.39
N ARG A 6 23.55 46.53 -18.83
CA ARG A 6 22.44 46.51 -19.82
C ARG A 6 22.79 46.93 -21.27
N ALA A 7 22.60 45.94 -22.16
CA ALA A 7 21.63 45.92 -23.28
C ALA A 7 22.07 46.25 -24.72
N SER A 8 21.81 45.25 -25.59
CA SER A 8 20.81 45.26 -26.68
C SER A 8 21.23 45.17 -28.16
N SER A 9 20.36 44.40 -28.85
CA SER A 9 19.90 44.45 -30.25
C SER A 9 20.54 43.42 -31.19
N ALA A 10 19.86 42.38 -31.70
CA ALA A 10 18.53 42.20 -32.34
C ALA A 10 18.47 42.56 -33.83
N CYS A 11 18.36 41.55 -34.69
CA CYS A 11 17.65 41.48 -35.99
C CYS A 11 18.07 40.17 -36.71
N ARG A 12 17.33 39.53 -37.63
CA ARG A 12 15.92 39.39 -38.04
C ARG A 12 15.96 38.56 -39.35
N HIS A 13 14.84 37.88 -39.69
CA HIS A 13 14.44 37.35 -41.04
C HIS A 13 15.01 35.98 -41.45
N SER A 14 14.32 35.07 -42.15
CA SER A 14 13.15 35.11 -43.09
C SER A 14 12.52 33.69 -43.18
N ARG A 15 11.19 33.46 -43.12
CA ARG A 15 10.11 33.52 -44.15
C ARG A 15 10.22 32.57 -45.37
N GLY A 16 9.13 31.81 -45.56
CA GLY A 16 8.50 31.42 -46.84
C GLY A 16 8.40 29.89 -47.07
N LEU A 17 7.37 29.28 -47.66
CA LEU A 17 5.96 29.57 -48.02
C LEU A 17 5.45 28.30 -48.75
N ASP A 18 4.18 27.95 -48.55
CA ASP A 18 3.21 27.23 -49.41
C ASP A 18 3.60 26.05 -50.33
N THR A 19 2.88 24.91 -50.21
CA THR A 19 1.83 24.47 -51.17
C THR A 19 1.16 23.14 -50.78
N ALA A 20 -0.08 22.97 -51.25
CA ALA A 20 -1.05 21.94 -50.88
C ALA A 20 -1.02 20.67 -51.77
N LEU A 21 -1.88 19.70 -51.38
CA LEU A 21 -2.52 18.60 -52.14
C LEU A 21 -1.93 17.17 -52.06
N SER A 22 -2.72 16.32 -51.38
CA SER A 22 -3.42 15.14 -51.97
C SER A 22 -2.77 13.75 -52.02
N LEU A 23 -3.47 12.82 -51.34
CA LEU A 23 -3.76 11.40 -51.67
C LEU A 23 -2.68 10.30 -51.53
N ARG A 24 -3.02 9.37 -50.62
CA ARG A 24 -2.98 7.90 -50.71
C ARG A 24 -1.63 7.16 -50.79
N SER A 25 -1.52 6.21 -49.85
CA SER A 25 -1.11 4.79 -50.03
C SER A 25 0.06 4.38 -49.17
N ALA A 26 -0.21 3.38 -48.34
CA ALA A 26 0.74 2.64 -47.53
C ALA A 26 1.74 1.86 -48.39
N THR A 27 3.01 1.84 -48.01
CA THR A 27 3.92 0.72 -48.30
C THR A 27 5.02 0.67 -47.23
N LEU A 28 5.15 -0.52 -46.63
CA LEU A 28 6.25 -0.94 -45.76
C LEU A 28 7.60 -0.79 -46.48
N LEU A 29 8.68 -0.46 -45.76
CA LEU A 29 10.03 -0.98 -46.05
C LEU A 29 11.05 -0.69 -44.92
N HIS A 30 11.65 -1.80 -44.47
CA HIS A 30 12.99 -2.05 -43.94
C HIS A 30 13.80 -1.00 -43.14
N LEU A 31 14.20 -1.41 -41.92
CA LEU A 31 15.37 -0.93 -41.18
C LEU A 31 16.64 -1.70 -41.61
N PRO A 32 17.81 -1.04 -41.74
CA PRO A 32 19.06 -1.69 -42.12
C PRO A 32 19.88 -2.17 -40.91
N ILE A 33 20.61 -3.28 -41.12
CA ILE A 33 21.66 -3.83 -40.26
C ILE A 33 23.02 -3.41 -40.83
N CYS A 34 23.97 -2.98 -39.99
CA CYS A 34 25.42 -3.05 -40.28
C CYS A 34 26.27 -3.22 -38.99
N ARG A 35 27.01 -4.35 -38.96
CA ARG A 35 28.42 -4.64 -38.56
C ARG A 35 29.09 -3.77 -37.46
N GLY A 36 29.85 -4.24 -36.47
CA GLY A 36 30.55 -5.51 -36.17
C GLY A 36 32.02 -5.22 -35.79
N HIS A 37 32.51 -5.66 -34.61
CA HIS A 37 33.95 -5.89 -34.34
C HIS A 37 34.17 -6.87 -33.16
N HIS A 38 35.20 -7.70 -33.29
CA HIS A 38 35.62 -8.85 -32.47
C HIS A 38 36.73 -8.45 -31.47
N ASP A 39 36.82 -9.17 -30.33
CA ASP A 39 38.06 -9.86 -29.87
C ASP A 39 37.75 -10.82 -28.70
N ALA A 40 38.58 -11.87 -28.54
CA ALA A 40 38.26 -13.16 -27.90
C ALA A 40 39.31 -13.65 -26.84
N GLY A 41 38.91 -14.66 -26.03
CA GLY A 41 39.74 -15.63 -25.28
C GLY A 41 39.45 -15.70 -23.75
N ASP A 42 39.32 -16.82 -23.01
CA ASP A 42 39.32 -18.29 -23.28
C ASP A 42 38.72 -19.09 -22.04
N PHE A 43 37.82 -20.06 -22.33
CA PHE A 43 37.43 -21.42 -21.79
C PHE A 43 37.60 -21.91 -20.30
N PRO A 44 37.01 -23.08 -19.84
CA PRO A 44 36.18 -24.14 -20.51
C PRO A 44 34.86 -24.63 -19.78
N ILE A 45 33.76 -24.96 -20.49
CA ILE A 45 33.19 -26.26 -20.99
C ILE A 45 32.32 -27.12 -20.02
N CYS A 46 31.03 -27.29 -20.37
CA CYS A 46 30.30 -28.57 -20.60
C CYS A 46 28.87 -28.28 -21.13
N GLN A 47 28.65 -28.30 -22.45
CA GLN A 47 28.10 -29.38 -23.31
C GLN A 47 26.60 -29.20 -23.69
N ALA A 48 26.35 -28.83 -24.95
CA ALA A 48 25.14 -29.15 -25.71
C ALA A 48 25.53 -29.47 -27.17
N ILE A 49 25.00 -30.57 -27.69
CA ILE A 49 25.35 -31.22 -28.96
C ILE A 49 24.56 -30.59 -30.13
N PRO A 50 25.19 -30.17 -31.23
CA PRO A 50 24.52 -29.83 -32.49
C PRO A 50 24.71 -30.94 -33.54
N VAL A 51 23.71 -31.15 -34.41
CA VAL A 51 23.89 -31.98 -35.61
C VAL A 51 23.64 -31.15 -36.87
N SER A 52 24.66 -31.16 -37.72
CA SER A 52 24.84 -30.46 -38.98
C SER A 52 24.06 -31.06 -40.14
N LEU A 53 23.65 -30.20 -41.06
CA LEU A 53 23.20 -30.55 -42.41
C LEU A 53 24.40 -30.70 -43.37
N THR A 54 24.55 -31.88 -43.97
CA THR A 54 25.35 -32.08 -45.20
C THR A 54 24.50 -32.69 -46.32
N ARG A 55 24.77 -32.19 -47.53
CA ARG A 55 24.05 -32.44 -48.78
C ARG A 55 24.44 -33.77 -49.42
N HIS A 56 23.45 -34.53 -49.92
CA HIS A 56 23.62 -35.34 -51.12
C HIS A 56 22.47 -35.10 -52.11
N ARG A 57 22.86 -34.88 -53.39
CA ARG A 57 21.99 -34.65 -54.55
C ARG A 57 21.43 -35.97 -55.06
N ALA A 58 20.13 -36.00 -55.35
CA ALA A 58 19.57 -36.83 -56.42
C ALA A 58 18.46 -36.04 -57.13
N HIS A 59 18.59 -35.93 -58.45
CA HIS A 59 17.66 -35.24 -59.35
C HIS A 59 16.32 -35.98 -59.46
N LEU A 60 15.20 -35.28 -59.25
CA LEU A 60 13.86 -35.65 -59.76
C LEU A 60 13.08 -34.36 -60.13
N PRO A 61 12.22 -34.38 -61.16
CA PRO A 61 11.86 -33.19 -61.95
C PRO A 61 10.83 -32.28 -61.27
N LEU A 62 10.90 -30.99 -61.63
CA LEU A 62 9.95 -29.93 -61.27
C LEU A 62 8.51 -30.32 -61.63
N ARG A 63 7.76 -30.88 -60.68
CA ARG A 63 6.31 -30.97 -60.78
C ARG A 63 5.71 -29.64 -60.34
N ARG A 64 5.07 -28.95 -61.30
CA ARG A 64 4.08 -27.89 -61.01
C ARG A 64 3.07 -28.45 -60.00
N PHE A 65 3.09 -27.97 -58.77
CA PHE A 65 1.96 -28.16 -57.87
C PHE A 65 0.80 -27.31 -58.38
N ARG A 66 -0.13 -27.94 -59.11
CA ARG A 66 -1.48 -27.41 -59.28
C ARG A 66 -2.12 -27.43 -57.90
N VAL A 67 -2.38 -26.25 -57.33
CA VAL A 67 -3.36 -26.13 -56.24
C VAL A 67 -4.70 -26.54 -56.84
N TYR A 68 -5.21 -27.69 -56.40
CA TYR A 68 -6.48 -28.22 -56.86
C TYR A 68 -7.59 -27.44 -56.15
N PHE A 69 -8.17 -26.46 -56.84
CA PHE A 69 -9.49 -25.94 -56.45
C PHE A 69 -10.53 -26.88 -57.08
N PRO A 70 -11.34 -27.61 -56.29
CA PRO A 70 -12.38 -28.45 -56.84
C PRO A 70 -13.41 -27.59 -57.60
N PRO A 71 -14.12 -28.16 -58.60
CA PRO A 71 -15.18 -27.45 -59.30
C PRO A 71 -16.24 -26.95 -58.31
N LEU A 72 -16.80 -25.76 -58.57
CA LEU A 72 -17.88 -25.10 -57.79
C LEU A 72 -19.13 -25.96 -57.57
N GLU A 73 -19.25 -27.13 -58.21
CA GLU A 73 -20.34 -28.08 -58.04
C GLU A 73 -20.14 -29.08 -56.89
N ALA A 74 -18.93 -29.19 -56.32
CA ALA A 74 -18.67 -30.02 -55.13
C ALA A 74 -19.12 -29.38 -53.80
N TYR A 75 -19.64 -28.14 -53.83
CA TYR A 75 -20.23 -27.42 -52.68
C TYR A 75 -21.78 -27.42 -52.71
N LYS A 76 -22.41 -28.36 -53.42
CA LYS A 76 -23.88 -28.48 -53.51
C LYS A 76 -24.50 -29.53 -52.57
N GLU A 77 -23.78 -29.96 -51.55
CA GLU A 77 -24.43 -30.50 -50.35
C GLU A 77 -24.14 -29.56 -49.18
N ARG A 78 -24.90 -28.46 -49.12
CA ARG A 78 -25.17 -27.82 -47.83
C ARG A 78 -25.93 -28.86 -47.03
N ARG A 79 -25.23 -29.65 -46.21
CA ARG A 79 -25.82 -30.14 -44.97
C ARG A 79 -26.28 -28.87 -44.26
N SER A 80 -27.56 -28.55 -44.38
CA SER A 80 -28.21 -27.63 -43.47
C SER A 80 -27.84 -28.18 -42.09
N ILE A 81 -26.96 -27.49 -41.38
CA ILE A 81 -26.94 -27.63 -39.93
C ILE A 81 -28.39 -27.35 -39.57
N ALA A 82 -29.12 -28.38 -39.17
CA ALA A 82 -30.43 -28.19 -38.60
C ALA A 82 -30.15 -27.37 -37.34
N VAL A 83 -30.22 -26.04 -37.49
CA VAL A 83 -30.21 -25.13 -36.36
C VAL A 83 -31.48 -25.52 -35.65
N GLU A 84 -31.34 -26.31 -34.58
CA GLU A 84 -32.44 -26.58 -33.67
C GLU A 84 -33.11 -25.23 -33.41
N ARG A 85 -34.45 -25.17 -33.51
CA ARG A 85 -35.25 -23.93 -33.44
C ARG A 85 -35.23 -23.29 -32.03
N HIS A 86 -34.10 -23.32 -31.34
CA HIS A 86 -33.85 -22.74 -30.03
C HIS A 86 -33.28 -21.31 -30.10
N VAL A 87 -33.11 -20.76 -31.31
CA VAL A 87 -32.68 -19.37 -31.53
C VAL A 87 -33.73 -18.68 -32.39
N TRP A 88 -34.27 -17.56 -31.90
CA TRP A 88 -35.30 -16.76 -32.57
C TRP A 88 -34.88 -15.28 -32.59
N PRO A 89 -35.31 -14.50 -33.59
CA PRO A 89 -35.19 -13.04 -33.54
C PRO A 89 -35.92 -12.51 -32.31
N ALA A 90 -35.29 -11.62 -31.56
CA ALA A 90 -35.86 -11.02 -30.36
C ALA A 90 -35.68 -9.50 -30.39
N ASP A 91 -36.63 -8.79 -29.79
CA ASP A 91 -36.50 -7.36 -29.54
C ASP A 91 -35.45 -7.10 -28.44
N PRO A 92 -34.74 -5.95 -28.48
CA PRO A 92 -33.85 -5.56 -27.41
C PRO A 92 -34.59 -5.53 -26.07
N ARG A 93 -34.02 -6.15 -25.03
CA ARG A 93 -34.59 -6.07 -23.67
C ARG A 93 -34.50 -4.63 -23.17
N GLU A 94 -35.56 -4.17 -22.51
CA GLU A 94 -35.63 -2.85 -21.87
C GLU A 94 -35.27 -2.89 -20.38
N THR A 95 -34.98 -4.08 -19.86
CA THR A 95 -34.72 -4.37 -18.45
C THR A 95 -33.36 -5.04 -18.26
N ALA A 96 -32.85 -4.97 -17.02
CA ALA A 96 -31.65 -5.69 -16.59
C ALA A 96 -31.92 -6.41 -15.26
N GLN A 97 -31.41 -7.64 -15.15
CA GLN A 97 -31.50 -8.47 -13.95
C GLN A 97 -30.24 -8.39 -13.08
N ALA A 98 -30.42 -8.15 -11.78
CA ALA A 98 -29.40 -8.32 -10.77
C ALA A 98 -29.59 -9.66 -10.06
N ARG A 99 -28.57 -10.53 -10.11
CA ARG A 99 -28.55 -11.83 -9.43
C ARG A 99 -27.68 -11.74 -8.19
N PHE A 100 -28.22 -12.12 -7.03
CA PHE A 100 -27.53 -12.03 -5.74
C PHE A 100 -26.95 -13.38 -5.30
N PRO A 101 -25.95 -13.41 -4.39
CA PRO A 101 -25.29 -14.64 -3.96
C PRO A 101 -26.22 -15.64 -3.27
N ASP A 102 -27.33 -15.17 -2.71
CA ASP A 102 -28.37 -15.99 -2.08
C ASP A 102 -29.38 -16.57 -3.10
N GLY A 103 -29.15 -16.37 -4.40
CA GLY A 103 -29.99 -16.87 -5.48
C GLY A 103 -31.17 -15.97 -5.83
N ARG A 104 -31.42 -14.88 -5.08
CA ARG A 104 -32.49 -13.92 -5.42
C ARG A 104 -32.15 -13.16 -6.70
N ILE A 105 -33.18 -12.88 -7.49
CA ILE A 105 -33.08 -12.15 -8.75
C ILE A 105 -34.07 -11.00 -8.74
N PHE A 106 -33.60 -9.80 -9.06
CA PHE A 106 -34.42 -8.61 -9.16
C PHE A 106 -34.27 -8.01 -10.57
N GLU A 107 -35.36 -7.49 -11.12
CA GLU A 107 -35.41 -6.94 -12.46
C GLU A 107 -35.96 -5.50 -12.41
N ALA A 108 -35.32 -4.60 -13.15
CA ALA A 108 -35.76 -3.22 -13.30
C ALA A 108 -35.35 -2.68 -14.69
N SER A 109 -35.85 -1.50 -15.05
CA SER A 109 -35.50 -0.83 -16.31
C SER A 109 -33.99 -0.65 -16.45
N MET A 110 -33.46 -0.83 -17.66
CA MET A 110 -32.04 -0.60 -17.94
C MET A 110 -31.61 0.80 -17.52
N GLY A 111 -30.43 0.89 -16.90
CA GLY A 111 -29.88 2.13 -16.36
C GLY A 111 -30.25 2.40 -14.90
N THR A 112 -31.15 1.61 -14.31
CA THR A 112 -31.42 1.66 -12.86
C THR A 112 -30.11 1.48 -12.08
N PRO A 113 -29.80 2.36 -11.10
CA PRO A 113 -28.60 2.22 -10.28
C PRO A 113 -28.58 0.92 -9.49
N VAL A 114 -27.41 0.27 -9.39
CA VAL A 114 -27.24 -0.99 -8.65
C VAL A 114 -27.69 -0.88 -7.18
N GLY A 115 -27.57 0.32 -6.58
CA GLY A 115 -28.04 0.61 -5.23
C GLY A 115 -29.53 0.36 -5.03
N ALA A 116 -30.37 0.61 -6.04
CA ALA A 116 -31.81 0.38 -5.95
C ALA A 116 -32.15 -1.12 -5.86
N TYR A 117 -31.46 -1.95 -6.64
CA TYR A 117 -31.59 -3.42 -6.55
C TYR A 117 -31.15 -3.92 -5.17
N ILE A 118 -30.03 -3.41 -4.65
CA ILE A 118 -29.51 -3.80 -3.34
C ILE A 118 -30.43 -3.36 -2.21
N GLN A 119 -31.01 -2.17 -2.28
CA GLN A 119 -31.94 -1.67 -1.28
C GLN A 119 -33.16 -2.60 -1.13
N LEU A 120 -33.69 -3.14 -2.24
CA LEU A 120 -34.78 -4.12 -2.20
C LEU A 120 -34.32 -5.49 -1.66
N ALA A 121 -33.09 -5.90 -1.97
CA ALA A 121 -32.56 -7.19 -1.54
C ALA A 121 -32.08 -7.21 -0.07
N TYR A 122 -31.59 -6.09 0.46
CA TYR A 122 -30.91 -6.03 1.77
C TYR A 122 -31.40 -4.87 2.66
N SER A 123 -32.67 -4.46 2.53
CA SER A 123 -33.26 -3.36 3.31
C SER A 123 -33.07 -3.50 4.82
N ASP A 124 -33.14 -4.73 5.33
CA ASP A 124 -33.17 -5.03 6.76
C ASP A 124 -31.78 -5.41 7.32
N HIS A 125 -30.72 -5.28 6.52
CA HIS A 125 -29.38 -5.65 6.95
C HIS A 125 -28.83 -4.64 7.98
N PRO A 126 -28.33 -5.09 9.16
CA PRO A 126 -27.93 -4.19 10.25
C PRO A 126 -26.69 -3.35 9.92
N VAL A 127 -25.85 -3.82 8.99
CA VAL A 127 -24.69 -3.08 8.51
C VAL A 127 -25.04 -2.34 7.22
N PRO A 128 -24.79 -1.02 7.11
CA PRO A 128 -25.06 -0.27 5.90
C PRO A 128 -24.30 -0.80 4.68
N VAL A 129 -24.99 -0.84 3.54
CA VAL A 129 -24.38 -1.08 2.23
C VAL A 129 -23.71 0.20 1.75
N ILE A 130 -22.46 0.08 1.29
CA ILE A 130 -21.61 1.21 0.87
C ILE A 130 -21.30 1.17 -0.62
N ALA A 131 -21.18 -0.02 -1.20
CA ALA A 131 -20.84 -0.24 -2.61
C ALA A 131 -21.36 -1.60 -3.10
N ALA A 132 -21.05 -1.96 -4.34
CA ALA A 132 -21.42 -3.24 -4.93
C ALA A 132 -20.23 -3.86 -5.68
N LEU A 133 -20.16 -5.20 -5.69
CA LEU A 133 -19.42 -5.94 -6.70
C LEU A 133 -20.38 -6.28 -7.83
N VAL A 134 -20.11 -5.81 -9.05
CA VAL A 134 -20.89 -6.12 -10.26
C VAL A 134 -20.00 -6.94 -11.19
N ASP A 135 -20.37 -8.19 -11.43
CA ASP A 135 -19.54 -9.19 -12.13
C ASP A 135 -18.10 -9.25 -11.59
N GLY A 136 -17.96 -9.21 -10.25
CA GLY A 136 -16.67 -9.23 -9.56
C GLY A 136 -15.91 -7.89 -9.56
N GLU A 137 -16.44 -6.84 -10.19
CA GLU A 137 -15.82 -5.51 -10.17
C GLU A 137 -16.46 -4.59 -9.15
N LEU A 138 -15.64 -3.91 -8.32
CA LEU A 138 -16.12 -2.92 -7.37
C LEU A 138 -16.70 -1.70 -8.11
N ARG A 139 -17.93 -1.33 -7.74
CA ARG A 139 -18.73 -0.22 -8.30
C ARG A 139 -19.42 0.57 -7.19
N GLU A 140 -19.61 1.85 -7.44
CA GLU A 140 -20.42 2.75 -6.59
C GLU A 140 -21.90 2.37 -6.71
N LEU A 141 -22.70 2.66 -5.68
CA LEU A 141 -24.14 2.36 -5.68
C LEU A 141 -24.93 3.08 -6.79
N ALA A 142 -24.42 4.22 -7.26
CA ALA A 142 -24.98 4.96 -8.40
C ALA A 142 -24.67 4.31 -9.77
N TYR A 143 -23.91 3.22 -9.83
CA TYR A 143 -23.53 2.59 -11.11
C TYR A 143 -24.76 2.05 -11.86
N PRO A 144 -25.00 2.48 -13.12
CA PRO A 144 -26.19 2.09 -13.87
C PRO A 144 -26.05 0.67 -14.43
N LEU A 145 -27.03 -0.19 -14.14
CA LEU A 145 -27.04 -1.56 -14.65
C LEU A 145 -27.68 -1.61 -16.05
N ARG A 146 -26.88 -1.91 -17.08
CA ARG A 146 -27.30 -1.93 -18.51
C ARG A 146 -27.45 -3.32 -19.11
N ARG A 147 -27.13 -4.35 -18.34
CA ARG A 147 -27.22 -5.77 -18.73
C ARG A 147 -27.37 -6.60 -17.47
N ASP A 148 -27.85 -7.83 -17.64
CA ASP A 148 -27.89 -8.80 -16.54
C ASP A 148 -26.48 -8.96 -15.93
N ALA A 149 -26.40 -9.00 -14.61
CA ALA A 149 -25.14 -9.11 -13.88
C ALA A 149 -25.28 -9.86 -12.56
N GLN A 150 -24.17 -10.41 -12.10
CA GLN A 150 -24.01 -10.87 -10.72
C GLN A 150 -23.70 -9.67 -9.84
N VAL A 151 -24.46 -9.48 -8.76
CA VAL A 151 -24.35 -8.35 -7.84
C VAL A 151 -24.16 -8.86 -6.43
N ALA A 152 -23.09 -8.45 -5.75
CA ALA A 152 -22.90 -8.68 -4.33
C ALA A 152 -22.76 -7.36 -3.56
N PRO A 153 -23.45 -7.19 -2.42
CA PRO A 153 -23.31 -5.98 -1.62
C PRO A 153 -21.91 -5.89 -0.98
N VAL A 154 -21.40 -4.67 -0.85
CA VAL A 154 -20.21 -4.36 -0.06
C VAL A 154 -20.65 -3.50 1.12
N PHE A 155 -20.47 -4.01 2.33
CA PHE A 155 -20.95 -3.40 3.56
C PHE A 155 -19.89 -2.50 4.20
N LEU A 156 -20.30 -1.65 5.14
CA LEU A 156 -19.38 -0.83 5.95
C LEU A 156 -18.41 -1.68 6.78
N SER A 157 -18.79 -2.93 7.06
CA SER A 157 -17.97 -3.94 7.69
C SER A 157 -16.99 -4.63 6.74
N ASP A 158 -16.85 -4.18 5.49
CA ASP A 158 -15.86 -4.69 4.54
C ASP A 158 -14.65 -3.75 4.38
N SER A 159 -13.53 -4.29 3.89
CA SER A 159 -12.29 -3.53 3.71
C SER A 159 -12.47 -2.36 2.74
N ASP A 160 -13.15 -2.57 1.62
CA ASP A 160 -13.46 -1.52 0.65
C ASP A 160 -14.57 -0.59 1.14
N GLY A 161 -15.61 -1.12 1.79
CA GLY A 161 -16.71 -0.32 2.32
C GLY A 161 -16.22 0.72 3.34
N VAL A 162 -15.39 0.32 4.31
CA VAL A 162 -14.86 1.28 5.29
C VAL A 162 -13.92 2.32 4.66
N ARG A 163 -13.21 1.99 3.57
CA ARG A 163 -12.37 2.95 2.84
C ARG A 163 -13.22 3.98 2.09
N ILE A 164 -14.29 3.55 1.43
CA ILE A 164 -15.24 4.41 0.71
C ILE A 164 -15.96 5.34 1.69
N TYR A 165 -16.42 4.81 2.82
CA TYR A 165 -17.07 5.59 3.87
C TYR A 165 -16.16 6.70 4.40
N ARG A 166 -14.94 6.37 4.80
CA ARG A 166 -13.98 7.35 5.35
C ARG A 166 -13.60 8.44 4.35
N ARG A 167 -13.43 8.08 3.07
CA ARG A 167 -13.15 9.03 2.00
C ARG A 167 -14.30 10.01 1.79
N SER A 168 -15.53 9.47 1.73
CA SER A 168 -16.75 10.27 1.61
C SER A 168 -16.95 11.19 2.82
N LEU A 169 -16.65 10.70 4.02
CA LEU A 169 -16.70 11.49 5.25
C LEU A 169 -15.66 12.61 5.28
N ALA A 170 -14.42 12.36 4.82
CA ALA A 170 -13.41 13.39 4.70
C ALA A 170 -13.83 14.48 3.70
N PHE A 171 -14.47 14.10 2.59
CA PHE A 171 -15.01 15.06 1.63
C PHE A 171 -16.16 15.90 2.21
N LEU A 172 -17.08 15.28 2.97
CA LEU A 172 -18.12 16.00 3.71
C LEU A 172 -17.51 17.03 4.67
N MET A 173 -16.50 16.63 5.45
CA MET A 173 -15.81 17.52 6.38
C MET A 173 -15.15 18.70 5.65
N VAL A 174 -14.39 18.44 4.59
CA VAL A 174 -13.73 19.50 3.80
C VAL A 174 -14.77 20.45 3.18
N THR A 175 -15.90 19.92 2.71
CA THR A 175 -16.99 20.73 2.16
C THR A 175 -17.60 21.64 3.23
N ALA A 176 -17.96 21.09 4.39
CA ALA A 176 -18.54 21.86 5.50
C ALA A 176 -17.58 22.95 6.01
N ILE A 177 -16.27 22.65 6.10
CA ILE A 177 -15.25 23.63 6.46
C ILE A 177 -15.15 24.72 5.40
N SER A 178 -15.14 24.37 4.11
CA SER A 178 -15.08 25.35 3.02
C SER A 178 -16.32 26.25 2.94
N GLU A 179 -17.49 25.78 3.40
CA GLU A 179 -18.71 26.60 3.45
C GLU A 179 -18.69 27.60 4.60
N LEU A 180 -18.15 27.22 5.76
CA LEU A 180 -18.10 28.06 6.96
C LEU A 180 -16.87 28.98 7.00
N TYR A 181 -15.72 28.48 6.55
CA TYR A 181 -14.41 29.13 6.62
C TYR A 181 -13.66 28.99 5.28
N PRO A 182 -14.08 29.72 4.23
CA PRO A 182 -13.55 29.55 2.87
C PRO A 182 -12.04 29.79 2.71
N GLU A 183 -11.45 30.59 3.60
CA GLU A 183 -10.02 30.90 3.65
C GLU A 183 -9.18 29.81 4.33
N VAL A 184 -9.82 28.88 5.04
CA VAL A 184 -9.13 27.86 5.84
C VAL A 184 -8.85 26.62 5.01
N GLN A 185 -7.59 26.17 5.07
CA GLN A 185 -7.16 24.93 4.46
C GLN A 185 -6.89 23.86 5.52
N VAL A 186 -7.24 22.62 5.22
CA VAL A 186 -7.04 21.48 6.12
C VAL A 186 -6.25 20.37 5.45
N VAL A 187 -5.49 19.63 6.26
CA VAL A 187 -4.74 18.45 5.84
C VAL A 187 -5.26 17.24 6.60
N VAL A 188 -5.62 16.17 5.89
CA VAL A 188 -5.91 14.86 6.45
C VAL A 188 -4.59 14.12 6.64
N ASP A 189 -4.04 14.19 7.85
CA ASP A 189 -2.64 13.84 8.12
C ASP A 189 -2.44 12.33 8.28
N HIS A 190 -2.86 11.76 9.42
CA HIS A 190 -2.65 10.35 9.76
C HIS A 190 -3.86 9.70 10.41
N SER A 191 -3.90 8.36 10.38
CA SER A 191 -4.98 7.58 11.00
C SER A 191 -4.67 7.22 12.44
N LEU A 192 -5.66 7.33 13.32
CA LEU A 192 -5.58 6.95 14.72
C LEU A 192 -6.14 5.51 14.94
N PRO A 193 -5.58 4.74 15.90
CA PRO A 193 -5.94 3.34 16.09
C PRO A 193 -7.42 3.06 16.39
N PHE A 194 -8.07 3.92 17.19
CA PHE A 194 -9.47 3.78 17.58
C PHE A 194 -10.47 4.02 16.44
N GLY A 195 -10.05 4.67 15.35
CA GLY A 195 -10.93 5.05 14.25
C GLY A 195 -11.11 6.56 14.15
N GLY A 196 -10.09 7.23 13.63
CA GLY A 196 -10.18 8.65 13.29
C GLY A 196 -9.06 9.07 12.35
N TYR A 197 -9.20 10.23 11.74
CA TYR A 197 -8.10 10.94 11.11
C TYR A 197 -7.72 12.13 11.98
N PHE A 198 -6.45 12.25 12.32
CA PHE A 198 -5.93 13.52 12.78
C PHE A 198 -5.84 14.48 11.60
N CYS A 199 -6.31 15.71 11.79
CA CYS A 199 -6.39 16.74 10.78
C CYS A 199 -5.70 18.01 11.28
N ARG A 200 -4.84 18.59 10.44
CA ARG A 200 -4.17 19.87 10.70
C ARG A 200 -4.88 21.01 10.00
N VAL A 201 -4.88 22.18 10.63
CA VAL A 201 -5.32 23.44 10.04
C VAL A 201 -4.08 24.19 9.55
N LEU A 202 -4.11 24.73 8.34
CA LEU A 202 -2.98 25.46 7.76
C LEU A 202 -3.17 26.96 7.87
N GLY A 203 -2.07 27.68 8.11
CA GLY A 203 -2.03 29.15 8.07
C GLY A 203 -2.69 29.88 9.25
N ARG A 204 -3.17 29.15 10.27
CA ARG A 204 -3.75 29.69 11.50
C ARG A 204 -3.70 28.66 12.64
N GLU A 205 -4.08 29.09 13.83
CA GLU A 205 -4.30 28.20 14.99
C GLU A 205 -5.37 27.15 14.70
N PRO A 206 -5.31 25.96 15.37
CA PRO A 206 -6.36 24.95 15.32
C PRO A 206 -7.75 25.54 15.63
N PHE A 207 -8.79 24.89 15.10
CA PHE A 207 -10.17 25.29 15.38
C PHE A 207 -10.47 25.28 16.88
N SER A 208 -11.18 26.31 17.36
CA SER A 208 -11.72 26.34 18.72
C SER A 208 -12.78 25.25 18.94
N ALA A 209 -13.17 25.00 20.19
CA ALA A 209 -14.22 24.04 20.50
C ALA A 209 -15.58 24.47 19.90
N GLU A 210 -15.84 25.76 19.86
CA GLU A 210 -17.04 26.37 19.26
C GLU A 210 -17.01 26.21 17.73
N GLU A 211 -15.87 26.48 17.09
CA GLU A 211 -15.70 26.29 15.64
C GLU A 211 -15.91 24.83 15.25
N LEU A 212 -15.32 23.87 15.98
CA LEU A 212 -15.53 22.44 15.74
C LEU A 212 -16.98 22.02 15.94
N THR A 213 -17.67 22.59 16.93
CA THR A 213 -19.10 22.34 17.16
C THR A 213 -19.93 22.85 15.99
N ALA A 214 -19.62 24.04 15.46
CA ALA A 214 -20.28 24.60 14.28
C ALA A 214 -20.02 23.77 13.01
N ILE A 215 -18.78 23.29 12.82
CA ILE A 215 -18.43 22.43 11.68
C ILE A 215 -19.17 21.10 11.78
N GLU A 216 -19.19 20.45 12.95
CA GLU A 216 -19.91 19.19 13.13
C GLU A 216 -21.41 19.40 12.88
N ALA A 217 -22.01 20.46 13.42
CA ALA A 217 -23.41 20.81 13.18
C ALA A 217 -23.70 21.02 11.68
N ARG A 218 -22.81 21.70 10.94
CA ARG A 218 -22.97 21.86 9.49
C ARG A 218 -22.83 20.54 8.74
N MET A 219 -21.87 19.69 9.11
CA MET A 219 -21.75 18.35 8.53
C MET A 219 -23.03 17.53 8.76
N ARG A 220 -23.65 17.62 9.95
CA ARG A 220 -24.93 16.94 10.23
C ARG A 220 -26.07 17.48 9.38
N ALA A 221 -26.19 18.79 9.24
CA ALA A 221 -27.21 19.40 8.38
C ALA A 221 -27.10 18.90 6.93
N ILE A 222 -25.90 18.85 6.36
CA ILE A 222 -25.67 18.32 5.00
C ILE A 222 -26.03 16.82 4.90
N VAL A 223 -25.84 16.05 5.97
CA VAL A 223 -26.26 14.63 6.03
C VAL A 223 -27.78 14.49 6.10
N ASP A 224 -28.45 15.33 6.89
CA ASP A 224 -29.91 15.35 7.02
C ASP A 224 -30.60 15.80 5.71
N GLU A 225 -29.92 16.64 4.92
CA GLU A 225 -30.32 17.03 3.55
C GLU A 225 -30.23 15.86 2.54
N ASP A 226 -29.54 14.76 2.88
CA ASP A 226 -29.19 13.66 1.97
C ASP A 226 -28.59 14.14 0.63
N ALA A 227 -27.74 15.16 0.71
CA ALA A 227 -27.16 15.83 -0.44
C ALA A 227 -26.40 14.85 -1.37
N PRO A 228 -26.62 14.90 -2.69
CA PRO A 228 -25.96 14.01 -3.63
C PRO A 228 -24.48 14.33 -3.79
N ILE A 229 -23.65 13.28 -3.83
CA ILE A 229 -22.22 13.37 -4.15
C ILE A 229 -22.07 13.07 -5.64
N ALA A 230 -22.11 14.12 -6.47
CA ALA A 230 -22.11 13.98 -7.92
C ALA A 230 -20.70 13.65 -8.43
N LYS A 231 -20.60 12.66 -9.32
CA LYS A 231 -19.35 12.26 -9.98
C LYS A 231 -19.24 12.93 -11.34
N GLU A 232 -18.19 13.70 -11.56
CA GLU A 232 -17.98 14.49 -12.77
C GLU A 232 -16.66 14.08 -13.44
N GLN A 233 -16.72 13.76 -14.73
CA GLN A 233 -15.53 13.62 -15.55
C GLN A 233 -15.22 14.98 -16.18
N VAL A 234 -14.06 15.55 -15.84
CA VAL A 234 -13.64 16.89 -16.28
C VAL A 234 -12.32 16.82 -17.05
N PRO A 235 -12.08 17.71 -18.03
CA PRO A 235 -10.77 17.87 -18.63
C PRO A 235 -9.71 18.22 -17.58
N ILE A 236 -8.49 17.71 -17.74
CA ILE A 236 -7.42 17.92 -16.76
C ILE A 236 -7.09 19.40 -16.56
N GLU A 237 -7.13 20.21 -17.62
CA GLU A 237 -6.86 21.66 -17.53
C GLU A 237 -7.91 22.41 -16.71
N GLU A 238 -9.18 22.00 -16.78
CA GLU A 238 -10.24 22.57 -15.96
C GLU A 238 -9.99 22.26 -14.48
N ALA A 239 -9.66 21.00 -14.16
CA ALA A 239 -9.32 20.61 -12.79
C ALA A 239 -8.12 21.38 -12.24
N LEU A 240 -7.06 21.54 -13.04
CA LEU A 240 -5.88 22.31 -12.65
C LEU A 240 -6.23 23.79 -12.39
N ALA A 241 -7.11 24.40 -13.19
CA ALA A 241 -7.56 25.77 -12.97
C ALA A 241 -8.32 25.92 -11.64
N ILE A 242 -9.23 24.98 -11.33
CA ILE A 242 -9.98 24.96 -10.04
C ILE A 242 -9.00 24.90 -8.86
N PHE A 243 -8.01 24.01 -8.91
CA PHE A 243 -7.07 23.82 -7.82
C PHE A 243 -6.08 24.99 -7.67
N ARG A 244 -5.60 25.58 -8.77
CA ARG A 244 -4.78 26.80 -8.74
C ARG A 244 -5.53 27.97 -8.10
N GLN A 245 -6.80 28.17 -8.47
CA GLN A 245 -7.61 29.26 -7.91
C GLN A 245 -7.79 29.13 -6.39
N ARG A 246 -7.75 27.91 -5.85
CA ARG A 246 -7.88 27.62 -4.42
C ARG A 246 -6.54 27.52 -3.67
N GLY A 247 -5.41 27.78 -4.33
CA GLY A 247 -4.08 27.64 -3.73
C GLY A 247 -3.73 26.19 -3.33
N GLN A 248 -4.21 25.20 -4.10
CA GLN A 248 -3.96 23.78 -3.88
C GLN A 248 -2.78 23.30 -4.74
N ASP A 249 -1.60 23.89 -4.51
CA ASP A 249 -0.41 23.68 -5.34
C ASP A 249 0.12 22.23 -5.30
N ASP A 250 -0.09 21.52 -4.20
CA ASP A 250 0.15 20.08 -4.06
C ASP A 250 -0.61 19.27 -5.11
N LYS A 251 -1.92 19.53 -5.28
CA LYS A 251 -2.74 18.87 -6.31
C LYS A 251 -2.33 19.30 -7.70
N VAL A 252 -2.04 20.57 -7.92
CA VAL A 252 -1.59 21.08 -9.22
C VAL A 252 -0.30 20.39 -9.65
N ARG A 253 0.69 20.31 -8.75
CA ARG A 253 1.96 19.61 -8.97
C ARG A 253 1.75 18.13 -9.25
N LEU A 254 0.94 17.44 -8.44
CA LEU A 254 0.62 16.02 -8.62
C LEU A 254 -0.05 15.75 -9.99
N LEU A 255 -1.06 16.55 -10.35
CA LEU A 255 -1.91 16.32 -11.52
C LEU A 255 -1.27 16.77 -12.83
N SER A 256 -0.30 17.69 -12.80
CA SER A 256 0.45 18.13 -13.98
C SER A 256 1.14 16.98 -14.74
N ARG A 257 1.38 15.85 -14.06
CA ARG A 257 2.03 14.64 -14.59
C ARG A 257 1.07 13.51 -14.93
N ARG A 258 -0.23 13.74 -14.80
CA ARG A 258 -1.24 12.73 -15.06
C ARG A 258 -1.24 12.36 -16.54
N ARG A 259 -1.21 11.06 -16.84
CA ARG A 259 -1.21 10.56 -18.23
C ARG A 259 -2.58 10.64 -18.92
N LYS A 260 -3.66 10.65 -18.15
CA LYS A 260 -5.03 10.77 -18.65
C LYS A 260 -5.37 12.25 -18.80
N ASP A 261 -5.98 12.61 -19.93
CA ASP A 261 -6.47 13.95 -20.27
C ASP A 261 -7.72 14.38 -19.49
N TYR A 262 -8.25 13.50 -18.63
CA TYR A 262 -9.37 13.76 -17.75
C TYR A 262 -9.10 13.39 -16.29
N LEU A 263 -9.85 14.04 -15.40
CA LEU A 263 -9.92 13.73 -13.97
C LEU A 263 -11.37 13.46 -13.56
N ILE A 264 -11.56 12.58 -12.59
CA ILE A 264 -12.86 12.42 -11.93
C ILE A 264 -12.86 13.33 -10.71
N LEU A 265 -13.71 14.35 -10.71
CA LEU A 265 -14.01 15.16 -9.54
C LEU A 265 -15.31 14.68 -8.91
N TYR A 266 -15.41 14.82 -7.59
CA TYR A 266 -16.67 14.70 -6.88
C TYR A 266 -17.14 16.09 -6.48
N ARG A 267 -18.44 16.32 -6.62
CA ARG A 267 -19.10 17.57 -6.24
C ARG A 267 -20.11 17.33 -5.13
N LEU A 268 -20.01 18.11 -4.07
CA LEU A 268 -20.99 18.22 -2.99
C LEU A 268 -21.32 19.69 -2.84
N HIS A 269 -22.59 20.05 -3.06
CA HIS A 269 -23.04 21.44 -3.23
C HIS A 269 -22.23 22.16 -4.31
N SER A 270 -21.58 23.29 -3.97
CA SER A 270 -20.69 24.06 -4.83
C SER A 270 -19.24 23.59 -4.77
N TYR A 271 -18.87 22.74 -3.81
CA TYR A 271 -17.50 22.28 -3.62
C TYR A 271 -17.20 21.10 -4.55
N ARG A 272 -16.13 21.21 -5.34
CA ARG A 272 -15.67 20.21 -6.32
C ARG A 272 -14.26 19.80 -5.95
N ASP A 273 -13.99 18.53 -5.74
CA ASP A 273 -12.64 18.09 -5.34
C ASP A 273 -12.25 16.71 -5.87
N TYR A 274 -10.94 16.46 -5.91
CA TYR A 274 -10.36 15.16 -6.22
C TYR A 274 -10.13 14.35 -4.95
N PHE A 275 -10.77 13.18 -4.87
CA PHE A 275 -10.49 12.14 -3.89
C PHE A 275 -10.15 10.81 -4.59
N HIS A 276 -9.10 10.15 -4.13
CA HIS A 276 -8.59 8.92 -4.75
C HIS A 276 -9.42 7.69 -4.40
N GLY A 277 -10.38 7.37 -5.26
CA GLY A 277 -11.20 6.15 -5.22
C GLY A 277 -12.70 6.44 -5.22
N TYR A 278 -13.51 5.40 -4.99
CA TYR A 278 -14.97 5.48 -5.05
C TYR A 278 -15.60 6.23 -3.86
N MET A 279 -16.79 6.78 -4.07
CA MET A 279 -17.53 7.54 -3.07
C MET A 279 -18.92 6.95 -2.84
N LEU A 280 -19.53 7.32 -1.71
CA LEU A 280 -20.96 7.14 -1.48
C LEU A 280 -21.77 7.99 -2.47
N PRO A 281 -23.01 7.58 -2.81
CA PRO A 281 -23.85 8.33 -3.75
C PRO A 281 -24.42 9.62 -3.16
N SER A 282 -24.60 9.68 -1.84
CA SER A 282 -25.15 10.82 -1.11
C SER A 282 -24.64 10.85 0.33
N THR A 283 -24.85 11.98 1.01
CA THR A 283 -24.40 12.20 2.39
C THR A 283 -25.29 11.52 3.43
N GLY A 284 -26.53 11.13 3.14
CA GLY A 284 -27.43 10.45 4.10
C GLY A 284 -26.92 9.10 4.61
N HIS A 285 -25.91 8.53 3.92
CA HIS A 285 -25.17 7.34 4.36
C HIS A 285 -24.14 7.62 5.46
N LEU A 286 -23.67 8.87 5.62
CA LEU A 286 -22.57 9.27 6.51
C LEU A 286 -23.03 9.58 7.94
N ARG A 287 -23.71 8.63 8.58
CA ARG A 287 -24.36 8.88 9.89
C ARG A 287 -23.42 8.85 11.09
N TYR A 288 -22.36 8.07 11.01
CA TYR A 288 -21.48 7.78 12.15
C TYR A 288 -20.16 8.56 12.02
N PHE A 289 -20.06 9.69 12.71
CA PHE A 289 -18.83 10.47 12.83
C PHE A 289 -18.86 11.34 14.08
N ALA A 290 -17.74 11.96 14.43
CA ALA A 290 -17.68 13.06 15.40
C ALA A 290 -16.41 13.88 15.16
N LEU A 291 -16.42 15.15 15.56
CA LEU A 291 -15.21 15.96 15.64
C LEU A 291 -14.74 16.04 17.09
N ARG A 292 -13.42 15.92 17.29
CA ARG A 292 -12.81 16.04 18.62
C ARG A 292 -11.64 17.03 18.57
N PRO A 293 -11.52 17.94 19.54
CA PRO A 293 -10.37 18.83 19.61
C PRO A 293 -9.10 18.02 19.89
N SER A 294 -7.97 18.52 19.40
CA SER A 294 -6.65 17.96 19.66
C SER A 294 -5.63 19.11 19.75
N PRO A 295 -4.58 19.03 20.59
CA PRO A 295 -3.68 20.17 20.82
C PRO A 295 -3.06 20.82 19.56
N LEU A 296 -2.92 20.07 18.46
CA LEU A 296 -2.30 20.54 17.21
C LEU A 296 -3.25 20.52 16.00
N GLY A 297 -4.56 20.43 16.24
CA GLY A 297 -5.54 20.27 15.18
C GLY A 297 -6.85 19.71 15.72
N PHE A 298 -7.39 18.72 15.03
CA PHE A 298 -8.61 18.05 15.45
C PHE A 298 -8.67 16.63 14.89
N VAL A 299 -9.62 15.84 15.39
CA VAL A 299 -9.83 14.47 14.94
C VAL A 299 -11.20 14.34 14.28
N LEU A 300 -11.22 13.88 13.02
CA LEU A 300 -12.41 13.36 12.37
C LEU A 300 -12.58 11.89 12.74
N GLN A 301 -13.47 11.61 13.68
CA GLN A 301 -13.74 10.27 14.19
C GLN A 301 -14.72 9.51 13.28
N TYR A 302 -14.49 8.20 13.09
CA TYR A 302 -15.33 7.33 12.26
C TYR A 302 -15.38 5.89 12.79
N PRO A 303 -16.38 5.08 12.40
CA PRO A 303 -16.47 3.69 12.80
C PRO A 303 -15.34 2.82 12.22
N ARG A 304 -15.05 1.74 12.92
CA ARG A 304 -14.10 0.71 12.47
C ARG A 304 -14.87 -0.42 11.81
N ARG A 305 -14.22 -1.15 10.93
CA ARG A 305 -14.80 -2.30 10.20
C ARG A 305 -15.55 -3.30 11.11
N HIS A 306 -15.02 -3.60 12.30
CA HIS A 306 -15.63 -4.55 13.25
C HIS A 306 -16.69 -3.92 14.17
N TRP A 307 -16.83 -2.59 14.13
CA TRP A 307 -17.83 -1.81 14.85
C TRP A 307 -18.42 -0.77 13.87
N PRO A 308 -19.08 -1.24 12.79
CA PRO A 308 -19.39 -0.40 11.63
C PRO A 308 -20.38 0.72 11.94
N THR A 309 -21.16 0.60 13.02
CA THR A 309 -22.20 1.55 13.43
C THR A 309 -21.90 2.22 14.78
N GLU A 310 -20.69 2.05 15.31
CA GLU A 310 -20.30 2.55 16.63
C GLU A 310 -18.96 3.30 16.56
N LEU A 311 -18.90 4.44 17.27
CA LEU A 311 -17.66 5.16 17.49
C LEU A 311 -17.00 4.64 18.75
N ARG A 312 -15.74 4.22 18.63
CA ARG A 312 -14.93 3.78 19.77
C ARG A 312 -14.67 4.95 20.73
N PRO A 313 -14.43 4.70 22.02
CA PRO A 313 -13.99 5.76 22.93
C PRO A 313 -12.76 6.49 22.39
N TYR A 314 -12.73 7.81 22.56
CA TYR A 314 -11.56 8.61 22.23
C TYR A 314 -10.39 8.21 23.14
N ALA A 315 -9.19 8.12 22.56
CA ALA A 315 -7.97 7.82 23.28
C ALA A 315 -6.82 8.63 22.68
N GLU A 316 -5.91 9.07 23.53
CA GLU A 316 -4.70 9.79 23.11
C GLU A 316 -3.55 8.83 22.83
N TYR A 317 -2.70 9.20 21.88
CA TYR A 317 -1.54 8.44 21.44
C TYR A 317 -0.31 9.36 21.36
N PRO A 318 0.17 9.87 22.50
CA PRO A 318 1.18 10.93 22.52
C PRO A 318 2.48 10.48 21.84
N ARG A 319 2.92 9.23 22.04
CA ARG A 319 4.15 8.72 21.40
C ARG A 319 3.98 8.63 19.89
N LEU A 320 2.84 8.09 19.44
CA LEU A 320 2.53 8.01 18.01
C LEU A 320 2.47 9.40 17.36
N SER A 321 1.82 10.37 18.01
CA SER A 321 1.73 11.75 17.53
C SER A 321 3.10 12.42 17.43
N THR A 322 4.02 12.15 18.36
CA THR A 322 5.40 12.65 18.28
C THR A 322 6.14 12.09 17.06
N VAL A 323 6.02 10.78 16.79
CA VAL A 323 6.66 10.16 15.62
C VAL A 323 6.13 10.71 14.31
N PHE A 324 4.81 10.95 14.25
CA PHE A 324 4.19 11.60 13.10
C PHE A 324 4.65 13.06 12.94
N ARG A 325 4.91 13.79 14.02
CA ARG A 325 5.48 15.15 13.88
C ARG A 325 6.90 15.11 13.37
N GLU A 326 7.75 14.28 13.98
CA GLU A 326 9.15 14.07 13.60
C GLU A 326 9.28 13.75 12.10
N TYR A 327 8.45 12.84 11.59
CA TYR A 327 8.46 12.49 10.18
C TYR A 327 7.97 13.64 9.28
N GLY A 328 6.98 14.42 9.72
CA GLY A 328 6.52 15.62 9.01
C GLY A 328 7.64 16.65 8.87
N ASP A 329 8.40 16.88 9.95
CA ASP A 329 9.57 17.78 9.95
C ASP A 329 10.64 17.28 8.98
N TRP A 330 10.86 15.97 8.85
CA TRP A 330 11.76 15.39 7.85
C TRP A 330 11.27 15.63 6.41
N LEU A 331 9.97 15.50 6.15
CA LEU A 331 9.40 15.80 4.83
C LEU A 331 9.61 17.27 4.45
N HIS A 332 9.43 18.19 5.40
CA HIS A 332 9.71 19.62 5.23
C HIS A 332 11.21 19.87 4.97
N LEU A 333 12.10 19.25 5.75
CA LEU A 333 13.56 19.34 5.57
C LEU A 333 13.99 18.90 4.17
N LEU A 334 13.43 17.80 3.67
CA LEU A 334 13.73 17.24 2.34
C LEU A 334 13.10 18.04 1.19
N GLY A 335 12.15 18.93 1.49
CA GLY A 335 11.31 19.61 0.49
C GLY A 335 10.42 18.64 -0.29
N VAL A 336 9.91 17.60 0.39
CA VAL A 336 9.10 16.51 -0.17
C VAL A 336 7.88 16.24 0.71
N GLU A 337 6.94 17.19 0.74
CA GLU A 337 5.77 17.14 1.63
C GLU A 337 4.63 16.25 1.08
N ASP A 338 4.66 15.93 -0.22
CA ASP A 338 3.67 15.10 -0.89
C ASP A 338 4.27 14.32 -2.07
N VAL A 339 3.51 13.37 -2.60
CA VAL A 339 3.93 12.55 -3.75
C VAL A 339 4.27 13.41 -4.98
N GLY A 340 3.59 14.54 -5.17
CA GLY A 340 3.88 15.47 -6.27
C GLY A 340 5.30 16.05 -6.17
N SER A 341 5.73 16.48 -4.99
CA SER A 341 7.08 17.01 -4.74
C SER A 341 8.16 15.92 -4.78
N LEU A 342 7.84 14.69 -4.33
CA LEU A 342 8.74 13.53 -4.50
C LEU A 342 8.99 13.26 -5.98
N ASN A 343 7.92 13.20 -6.78
CA ASN A 343 8.02 12.93 -8.22
C ASN A 343 8.84 14.00 -8.93
N GLU A 344 8.69 15.26 -8.53
CA GLU A 344 9.49 16.37 -9.05
C GLU A 344 10.97 16.21 -8.72
N ALA A 345 11.29 15.83 -7.49
CA ALA A 345 12.65 15.58 -7.09
C ALA A 345 13.28 14.39 -7.85
N ILE A 346 12.49 13.36 -8.17
CA ILE A 346 12.94 12.23 -9.00
C ILE A 346 13.28 12.70 -10.42
N GLU A 347 12.38 13.43 -11.06
CA GLU A 347 12.57 13.91 -12.44
C GLU A 347 13.73 14.90 -12.56
N ASN A 348 13.89 15.78 -11.58
CA ASN A 348 14.96 16.78 -11.55
C ASN A 348 16.31 16.21 -11.04
N GLY A 349 16.43 14.89 -10.84
CA GLY A 349 17.68 14.24 -10.45
C GLY A 349 18.08 14.39 -8.98
N ARG A 350 17.22 14.96 -8.11
CA ARG A 350 17.45 15.11 -6.66
C ARG A 350 17.17 13.84 -5.84
N ILE A 351 16.74 12.75 -6.46
CA ILE A 351 16.39 11.52 -5.73
C ILE A 351 17.56 10.94 -4.93
N ARG A 352 18.80 11.05 -5.43
CA ARG A 352 19.99 10.56 -4.71
C ARG A 352 20.18 11.29 -3.37
N GLU A 353 20.00 12.60 -3.37
CA GLU A 353 20.07 13.43 -2.16
C GLU A 353 19.00 13.00 -1.15
N ILE A 354 17.75 12.85 -1.61
CA ILE A 354 16.65 12.40 -0.75
C ILE A 354 16.93 11.03 -0.13
N VAL A 355 17.45 10.09 -0.91
CA VAL A 355 17.80 8.75 -0.39
C VAL A 355 18.86 8.84 0.70
N LEU A 356 19.96 9.56 0.43
CA LEU A 356 21.07 9.68 1.38
C LEU A 356 20.67 10.40 2.67
N VAL A 357 19.93 11.50 2.56
CA VAL A 357 19.47 12.26 3.74
C VAL A 357 18.42 11.46 4.52
N SER A 358 17.47 10.79 3.86
CA SER A 358 16.47 9.96 4.53
C SER A 358 17.11 8.79 5.29
N GLU A 359 18.17 8.17 4.75
CA GLU A 359 18.90 7.11 5.45
C GLU A 359 19.76 7.63 6.59
N ALA A 360 20.34 8.83 6.45
CA ALA A 360 21.07 9.50 7.52
C ALA A 360 20.16 9.82 8.71
N LEU A 361 18.95 10.36 8.47
CA LEU A 361 17.96 10.62 9.52
C LEU A 361 17.52 9.34 10.25
N HIS A 362 17.34 8.23 9.51
CA HIS A 362 17.11 6.92 10.13
C HIS A 362 18.28 6.47 10.99
N GLU A 363 19.52 6.63 10.52
CA GLU A 363 20.71 6.20 11.27
C GLU A 363 20.91 7.05 12.53
N GLU A 364 20.72 8.38 12.43
CA GLU A 364 20.73 9.29 13.58
C GLU A 364 19.72 8.83 14.63
N ARG A 365 18.49 8.49 14.21
CA ARG A 365 17.46 8.04 15.15
C ARG A 365 17.77 6.70 15.80
N ILE A 366 18.40 5.78 15.07
CA ILE A 366 18.86 4.50 15.64
C ILE A 366 20.01 4.72 16.63
N ALA A 367 20.94 5.63 16.32
CA ALA A 367 22.02 6.02 17.20
C ALA A 367 21.49 6.66 18.50
N ASP A 368 20.49 7.54 18.42
CA ASP A 368 19.81 8.10 19.61
C ASP A 368 19.26 6.99 20.51
N ILE A 369 18.55 6.02 19.93
CA ILE A 369 17.98 4.88 20.67
C ILE A 369 19.10 4.04 21.31
N ALA A 370 20.20 3.81 20.59
CA ALA A 370 21.35 3.08 21.12
C ALA A 370 22.03 3.84 22.26
N HIS A 371 22.21 5.16 22.14
CA HIS A 371 22.73 6.03 23.17
C HIS A 371 21.86 5.98 24.43
N ASP A 372 20.55 6.08 24.24
CA ASP A 372 19.55 5.95 25.29
C ASP A 372 19.64 4.62 26.04
N ILE A 373 19.89 3.52 25.35
CA ILE A 373 20.08 2.20 25.98
C ILE A 373 21.44 2.15 26.69
N ALA A 374 22.50 2.64 26.04
CA ALA A 374 23.87 2.58 26.55
C ALA A 374 24.07 3.40 27.83
N THR A 375 23.43 4.57 27.96
CA THR A 375 23.44 5.39 29.18
C THR A 375 22.78 4.69 30.37
N ARG A 376 21.93 3.69 30.12
CA ARG A 376 21.23 2.87 31.12
C ARG A 376 21.71 1.42 31.14
N ARG A 377 22.91 1.12 30.61
CA ARG A 377 23.45 -0.24 30.46
C ARG A 377 23.59 -1.05 31.75
N GLU A 378 23.71 -0.39 32.89
CA GLU A 378 23.76 -1.07 34.21
C GLU A 378 22.37 -1.55 34.67
N GLN A 379 21.31 -0.97 34.10
CA GLN A 379 19.93 -1.30 34.44
C GLN A 379 19.28 -2.18 33.37
N ILE A 380 19.47 -1.84 32.09
CA ILE A 380 18.84 -2.54 30.96
C ILE A 380 19.63 -3.82 30.65
N ARG A 381 18.95 -4.96 30.77
CA ARG A 381 19.46 -6.28 30.39
C ARG A 381 18.80 -6.84 29.14
N LEU A 382 17.59 -6.36 28.83
CA LEU A 382 16.73 -6.90 27.78
C LEU A 382 16.13 -5.77 26.95
N VAL A 383 16.34 -5.80 25.64
CA VAL A 383 15.70 -4.90 24.67
C VAL A 383 14.65 -5.69 23.90
N LEU A 384 13.39 -5.27 23.96
CA LEU A 384 12.26 -5.92 23.32
C LEU A 384 11.84 -5.09 22.11
N ILE A 385 12.00 -5.64 20.91
CA ILE A 385 11.66 -4.98 19.64
C ILE A 385 10.39 -5.64 19.09
N ALA A 386 9.31 -4.89 18.98
CA ALA A 386 8.09 -5.37 18.34
C ALA A 386 7.57 -4.41 17.29
N GLY A 387 6.65 -4.93 16.49
CA GLY A 387 6.21 -4.24 15.29
C GLY A 387 5.43 -5.19 14.41
N PRO A 388 4.43 -4.67 13.70
CA PRO A 388 3.57 -5.52 12.88
C PRO A 388 4.30 -6.06 11.64
N SER A 389 3.65 -6.93 10.87
CA SER A 389 4.32 -7.60 9.73
C SER A 389 4.90 -6.61 8.71
N ALA A 390 6.08 -6.89 8.15
CA ALA A 390 6.74 -5.99 7.20
C ALA A 390 7.03 -4.56 7.74
N SER A 391 7.26 -4.43 9.05
CA SER A 391 7.73 -3.17 9.65
C SER A 391 9.24 -2.97 9.62
N GLY A 392 10.06 -3.95 9.24
CA GLY A 392 11.52 -3.79 9.18
C GLY A 392 12.25 -4.11 10.48
N LYS A 393 11.63 -4.89 11.39
CA LYS A 393 12.18 -5.22 12.73
C LYS A 393 13.53 -5.89 12.64
N THR A 394 13.68 -6.87 11.77
CA THR A 394 14.88 -7.71 11.70
C THR A 394 16.08 -6.86 11.28
N THR A 395 15.92 -5.99 10.28
CA THR A 395 16.99 -5.08 9.86
C THR A 395 17.21 -3.95 10.86
N PHE A 396 16.15 -3.40 11.47
CA PHE A 396 16.27 -2.45 12.56
C PHE A 396 17.07 -3.02 13.74
N SER A 397 16.78 -4.25 14.18
CA SER A 397 17.48 -4.93 15.28
C SER A 397 18.99 -5.06 15.01
N LYS A 398 19.35 -5.39 13.77
CA LYS A 398 20.75 -5.48 13.33
C LYS A 398 21.46 -4.13 13.30
N ARG A 399 20.80 -3.09 12.78
CA ARG A 399 21.35 -1.72 12.80
C ARG A 399 21.51 -1.21 14.25
N LEU A 400 20.51 -1.45 15.09
CA LEU A 400 20.58 -1.13 16.52
C LEU A 400 21.73 -1.87 17.20
N SER A 401 21.96 -3.14 16.87
CA SER A 401 23.11 -3.89 17.41
C SER A 401 24.45 -3.27 17.03
N ILE A 402 24.60 -2.80 15.78
CA ILE A 402 25.82 -2.12 15.34
C ILE A 402 26.03 -0.82 16.14
N GLN A 403 24.98 -0.03 16.34
CA GLN A 403 25.06 1.20 17.13
C GLN A 403 25.35 0.91 18.61
N LEU A 404 24.75 -0.12 19.19
CA LEU A 404 25.06 -0.56 20.56
C LEU A 404 26.53 -0.97 20.71
N LEU A 405 27.09 -1.71 19.75
CA LEU A 405 28.52 -2.05 19.72
C LEU A 405 29.40 -0.79 19.64
N ALA A 406 29.02 0.20 18.82
CA ALA A 406 29.73 1.47 18.73
C ALA A 406 29.71 2.25 20.06
N HIS A 407 28.66 2.06 20.87
CA HIS A 407 28.57 2.59 22.23
C HIS A 407 29.19 1.69 23.32
N GLY A 408 29.87 0.61 22.94
CA GLY A 408 30.53 -0.33 23.86
C GLY A 408 29.57 -1.26 24.61
N VAL A 409 28.33 -1.40 24.15
CA VAL A 409 27.36 -2.39 24.64
C VAL A 409 27.46 -3.64 23.77
N ARG A 410 27.43 -4.83 24.36
CA ARG A 410 27.46 -6.10 23.63
C ARG A 410 26.05 -6.66 23.42
N PRO A 411 25.43 -6.46 22.24
CA PRO A 411 24.10 -6.97 21.98
C PRO A 411 24.14 -8.46 21.60
N PHE A 412 23.16 -9.22 22.08
CA PHE A 412 22.89 -10.58 21.63
C PHE A 412 21.49 -10.67 21.01
N PRO A 413 21.35 -10.71 19.68
CA PRO A 413 20.04 -10.79 19.05
C PRO A 413 19.42 -12.17 19.20
N LEU A 414 18.14 -12.21 19.57
CA LEU A 414 17.33 -13.41 19.73
C LEU A 414 16.00 -13.22 18.98
N ALA A 415 15.73 -14.06 18.00
CA ALA A 415 14.50 -13.99 17.21
C ALA A 415 13.39 -14.82 17.88
N LEU A 416 12.25 -14.19 18.19
CA LEU A 416 11.08 -14.91 18.74
C LEU A 416 10.54 -15.93 17.74
N ASP A 417 10.71 -15.67 16.45
CA ASP A 417 10.28 -16.56 15.37
C ASP A 417 10.91 -17.95 15.49
N ASP A 418 12.10 -18.10 16.09
CA ASP A 418 12.72 -19.41 16.32
C ASP A 418 12.06 -20.22 17.45
N TYR A 419 11.22 -19.58 18.27
CA TYR A 419 10.47 -20.19 19.37
C TYR A 419 9.03 -20.56 19.01
N PHE A 420 8.65 -20.50 17.73
CA PHE A 420 7.36 -21.04 17.31
C PHE A 420 7.23 -22.54 17.65
N VAL A 421 6.02 -22.94 18.04
CA VAL A 421 5.65 -24.36 18.12
C VAL A 421 5.55 -24.95 16.72
N ASP A 422 5.65 -26.27 16.59
CA ASP A 422 5.42 -26.94 15.31
C ASP A 422 4.06 -26.54 14.72
N ARG A 423 3.97 -26.43 13.40
CA ARG A 423 2.78 -25.91 12.69
C ARG A 423 1.49 -26.60 13.12
N GLU A 424 1.55 -27.91 13.34
CA GLU A 424 0.42 -28.72 13.80
C GLU A 424 -0.07 -28.40 15.22
N LYS A 425 0.82 -27.87 16.07
CA LYS A 425 0.52 -27.42 17.45
C LYS A 425 0.09 -25.95 17.52
N THR A 426 0.17 -25.22 16.41
CA THR A 426 -0.23 -23.81 16.36
C THR A 426 -1.73 -23.70 16.70
N PRO A 427 -2.14 -22.77 17.58
CA PRO A 427 -3.55 -22.55 17.90
C PRO A 427 -4.39 -22.28 16.65
N ARG A 428 -5.67 -22.63 16.70
CA ARG A 428 -6.63 -22.35 15.63
C ARG A 428 -7.52 -21.18 16.01
N ASP A 429 -7.88 -20.37 15.02
CA ASP A 429 -8.81 -19.27 15.15
C ASP A 429 -10.28 -19.74 15.16
N GLU A 430 -11.20 -18.78 15.23
CA GLU A 430 -12.66 -19.00 15.24
C GLU A 430 -13.18 -19.75 13.99
N ASN A 431 -12.41 -19.77 12.89
CA ASN A 431 -12.75 -20.46 11.64
C ASN A 431 -12.05 -21.82 11.52
N GLY A 432 -11.29 -22.25 12.54
CA GLY A 432 -10.52 -23.48 12.52
C GLY A 432 -9.20 -23.41 11.75
N GLU A 433 -8.81 -22.22 11.29
CA GLU A 433 -7.54 -21.95 10.58
C GLU A 433 -6.42 -21.65 11.57
N TYR A 434 -5.16 -21.93 11.22
CA TYR A 434 -4.03 -21.64 12.11
C TYR A 434 -3.84 -20.14 12.38
N ASP A 435 -3.76 -19.76 13.65
CA ASP A 435 -3.50 -18.39 14.11
C ASP A 435 -2.02 -18.20 14.45
N PHE A 436 -1.20 -17.99 13.41
CA PHE A 436 0.24 -17.76 13.54
C PHE A 436 0.60 -16.45 14.25
N GLU A 437 -0.36 -15.54 14.44
CA GLU A 437 -0.14 -14.25 15.11
C GLU A 437 -0.54 -14.31 16.60
N SER A 438 -0.99 -15.47 17.09
CA SER A 438 -1.31 -15.69 18.50
C SER A 438 -0.05 -15.81 19.34
N LEU A 439 -0.08 -15.26 20.56
CA LEU A 439 1.03 -15.43 21.51
C LEU A 439 1.27 -16.92 21.83
N GLN A 440 0.23 -17.75 21.80
CA GLN A 440 0.33 -19.20 22.04
C GLN A 440 0.92 -19.97 20.85
N ALA A 441 1.17 -19.31 19.70
CA ALA A 441 2.00 -19.90 18.66
C ALA A 441 3.48 -19.99 19.09
N LEU A 442 3.90 -19.25 20.11
CA LEU A 442 5.22 -19.37 20.73
C LEU A 442 5.19 -20.39 21.86
N ASP A 443 6.28 -21.16 21.98
CA ASP A 443 6.56 -21.99 23.14
C ASP A 443 7.06 -21.12 24.30
N LEU A 444 6.13 -20.38 24.93
CA LEU A 444 6.45 -19.40 25.97
C LEU A 444 7.21 -19.99 27.17
N PRO A 445 6.87 -21.19 27.69
CA PRO A 445 7.64 -21.79 28.78
C PRO A 445 9.10 -22.01 28.38
N PHE A 446 9.33 -22.63 27.21
CA PHE A 446 10.68 -22.88 26.70
C PHE A 446 11.45 -21.59 26.43
N PHE A 447 10.80 -20.59 25.84
CA PHE A 447 11.40 -19.27 25.62
C PHE A 447 11.84 -18.61 26.93
N ASN A 448 10.98 -18.59 27.95
CA ASN A 448 11.32 -17.95 29.23
C ASN A 448 12.39 -18.73 30.00
N GLU A 449 12.38 -20.06 29.95
CA GLU A 449 13.42 -20.90 30.52
C GLU A 449 14.79 -20.57 29.91
N GLN A 450 14.87 -20.52 28.57
CA GLN A 450 16.10 -20.19 27.87
C GLN A 450 16.55 -18.75 28.10
N LEU A 451 15.61 -17.79 28.09
CA LEU A 451 15.91 -16.39 28.34
C LEU A 451 16.54 -16.20 29.73
N LEU A 452 15.98 -16.82 30.77
CA LEU A 452 16.54 -16.76 32.12
C LEU A 452 17.92 -17.44 32.19
N ALA A 453 18.08 -18.59 31.52
CA ALA A 453 19.37 -19.27 31.44
C ALA A 453 20.46 -18.42 30.78
N LEU A 454 20.14 -17.75 29.67
CA LEU A 454 21.04 -16.81 29.00
C LEU A 454 21.39 -15.61 29.90
N MET A 455 20.41 -15.05 30.61
CA MET A 455 20.64 -13.94 31.54
C MET A 455 21.49 -14.32 32.77
N GLU A 456 21.48 -15.60 33.15
CA GLU A 456 22.33 -16.17 34.21
C GLU A 456 23.72 -16.58 33.70
N GLY A 457 24.00 -16.45 32.40
CA GLY A 457 25.27 -16.86 31.79
C GLY A 457 25.44 -18.38 31.67
N ARG A 458 24.34 -19.14 31.67
CA ARG A 458 24.35 -20.59 31.41
C ARG A 458 24.46 -20.88 29.91
N GLU A 459 25.02 -22.04 29.58
CA GLU A 459 25.04 -22.56 28.23
C GLU A 459 23.63 -22.99 27.78
N VAL A 460 23.21 -22.57 26.59
CA VAL A 460 21.86 -22.79 26.05
C VAL A 460 21.94 -23.17 24.57
N THR A 461 21.32 -24.30 24.19
CA THR A 461 21.10 -24.65 22.78
C THR A 461 19.85 -23.94 22.27
N LEU A 462 20.04 -22.92 21.44
CA LEU A 462 18.93 -22.16 20.87
C LEU A 462 18.13 -23.00 19.88
N PRO A 463 16.80 -22.79 19.77
CA PRO A 463 16.05 -23.38 18.68
C PRO A 463 16.29 -22.66 17.36
N ARG A 464 15.91 -23.30 16.27
CA ARG A 464 15.75 -22.68 14.95
C ARG A 464 14.45 -23.17 14.31
N PHE A 465 13.61 -22.25 13.85
CA PHE A 465 12.35 -22.61 13.20
C PHE A 465 12.50 -22.67 11.68
N ASP A 466 12.16 -23.81 11.09
CA ASP A 466 12.12 -23.96 9.63
C ASP A 466 10.72 -23.59 9.12
N PHE A 467 10.58 -22.42 8.52
CA PHE A 467 9.30 -21.94 8.01
C PHE A 467 8.73 -22.77 6.85
N GLN A 468 9.59 -23.44 6.07
CA GLN A 468 9.14 -24.30 4.98
C GLN A 468 8.57 -25.60 5.54
N ALA A 469 9.35 -26.29 6.38
CA ALA A 469 8.93 -27.52 7.05
C ALA A 469 7.82 -27.31 8.08
N GLY A 470 7.75 -26.11 8.68
CA GLY A 470 6.84 -25.79 9.77
C GLY A 470 7.20 -26.48 11.09
N THR A 471 8.48 -26.76 11.32
CA THR A 471 8.96 -27.48 12.52
C THR A 471 10.18 -26.82 13.14
N ARG A 472 10.32 -27.00 14.45
CA ARG A 472 11.49 -26.51 15.20
C ARG A 472 12.63 -27.53 15.15
N ARG A 473 13.87 -27.04 15.06
CA ARG A 473 15.10 -27.83 15.10
C ARG A 473 16.09 -27.22 16.09
N GLU A 474 17.13 -27.98 16.43
CA GLU A 474 18.24 -27.44 17.22
C GLU A 474 19.06 -26.45 16.37
N GLY A 475 19.38 -25.32 16.99
CA GLY A 475 20.26 -24.29 16.48
C GLY A 475 21.61 -24.31 17.21
N PRO A 476 22.33 -23.19 17.24
CA PRO A 476 23.63 -23.12 17.88
C PRO A 476 23.51 -23.14 19.42
N THR A 477 24.51 -23.72 20.07
CA THR A 477 24.73 -23.59 21.51
C THR A 477 25.51 -22.32 21.79
N VAL A 478 25.03 -21.52 22.73
CA VAL A 478 25.60 -20.20 23.08
C VAL A 478 25.71 -20.04 24.60
N GLN A 479 26.64 -19.20 25.04
CA GLN A 479 26.76 -18.79 26.44
C GLN A 479 27.08 -17.29 26.48
N LEU A 480 26.34 -16.53 27.28
CA LEU A 480 26.50 -15.07 27.35
C LEU A 480 27.38 -14.64 28.51
N ASP A 481 28.25 -13.67 28.28
CA ASP A 481 28.95 -12.97 29.35
C ASP A 481 27.99 -12.02 30.12
N PRO A 482 28.23 -11.73 31.40
CA PRO A 482 27.37 -10.86 32.21
C PRO A 482 27.19 -9.42 31.70
N ASP A 483 27.99 -8.97 30.73
CA ASP A 483 27.91 -7.63 30.12
C ASP A 483 27.06 -7.59 28.83
N HIS A 484 26.51 -8.74 28.40
CA HIS A 484 25.61 -8.79 27.24
C HIS A 484 24.25 -8.18 27.55
N VAL A 485 23.66 -7.54 26.53
CA VAL A 485 22.27 -7.10 26.49
C VAL A 485 21.54 -7.93 25.45
N ILE A 486 20.48 -8.62 25.84
CA ILE A 486 19.72 -9.49 24.92
C ILE A 486 18.74 -8.62 24.12
N LEU A 487 18.75 -8.73 22.80
CA LEU A 487 17.82 -8.05 21.89
C LEU A 487 16.81 -9.06 21.36
N VAL A 488 15.61 -9.07 21.94
CA VAL A 488 14.53 -9.96 21.49
C VAL A 488 13.68 -9.24 20.46
N GLU A 489 13.61 -9.77 19.24
CA GLU A 489 12.75 -9.24 18.20
C GLU A 489 11.60 -10.20 17.87
N GLY A 490 10.39 -9.65 17.71
CA GLY A 490 9.27 -10.36 17.12
C GLY A 490 7.94 -9.64 17.34
N ILE A 491 6.86 -10.17 16.78
CA ILE A 491 5.56 -9.48 16.81
C ILE A 491 5.00 -9.26 18.23
N HIS A 492 5.41 -10.06 19.21
CA HIS A 492 4.93 -10.01 20.59
C HIS A 492 5.87 -9.32 21.59
N GLY A 493 6.97 -8.70 21.15
CA GLY A 493 7.95 -8.07 22.07
C GLY A 493 7.35 -7.07 23.08
N LEU A 494 6.23 -6.42 22.74
CA LEU A 494 5.56 -5.45 23.63
C LEU A 494 4.43 -6.07 24.47
N ASN A 495 4.10 -7.34 24.25
CA ASN A 495 3.06 -8.03 25.01
C ASN A 495 3.57 -8.29 26.44
N PRO A 496 2.90 -7.78 27.50
CA PRO A 496 3.35 -7.97 28.88
C PRO A 496 3.46 -9.44 29.31
N ARG A 497 2.73 -10.35 28.64
CA ARG A 497 2.76 -11.78 28.92
C ARG A 497 3.99 -12.50 28.36
N LEU A 498 4.77 -11.88 27.48
CA LEU A 498 5.93 -12.52 26.86
C LEU A 498 7.04 -12.81 27.87
N VAL A 499 7.36 -11.84 28.73
CA VAL A 499 8.45 -11.88 29.71
C VAL A 499 7.97 -11.49 31.11
N SER A 500 6.91 -12.13 31.59
CA SER A 500 6.24 -11.75 32.85
C SER A 500 7.12 -11.91 34.10
N ALA A 501 8.18 -12.73 34.03
CA ALA A 501 9.12 -12.94 35.13
C ALA A 501 10.24 -11.88 35.19
N ILE A 502 10.41 -11.06 34.14
CA ILE A 502 11.50 -10.08 34.06
C ILE A 502 11.03 -8.72 34.59
N PRO A 503 11.75 -8.10 35.55
CA PRO A 503 11.40 -6.78 36.09
C PRO A 503 11.36 -5.70 35.00
N ARG A 504 10.35 -4.82 35.03
CA ARG A 504 10.20 -3.75 34.01
C ARG A 504 11.43 -2.86 33.90
N GLN A 505 12.10 -2.55 35.02
CA GLN A 505 13.32 -1.72 35.03
C GLN A 505 14.50 -2.33 34.25
N TRP A 506 14.48 -3.64 34.00
CA TRP A 506 15.53 -4.33 33.22
C TRP A 506 15.23 -4.35 31.72
N THR A 507 14.06 -3.86 31.31
CA THR A 507 13.58 -3.95 29.94
C THR A 507 13.53 -2.58 29.27
N PHE A 508 13.91 -2.54 28.00
CA PHE A 508 13.72 -1.40 27.11
C PHE A 508 12.89 -1.83 25.91
N ARG A 509 11.81 -1.12 25.61
CA ARG A 509 10.80 -1.55 24.63
C ARG A 509 10.79 -0.63 23.43
N VAL A 510 11.00 -1.19 22.24
CA VAL A 510 11.00 -0.47 20.96
C VAL A 510 9.83 -0.93 20.11
N TYR A 511 9.01 0.01 19.66
CA TYR A 511 7.99 -0.26 18.65
C TYR A 511 8.47 0.21 17.27
N VAL A 512 8.55 -0.70 16.31
CA VAL A 512 8.98 -0.44 14.93
C VAL A 512 7.79 -0.56 13.99
N SER A 513 7.46 0.49 13.26
CA SER A 513 6.35 0.48 12.29
C SER A 513 6.61 1.41 11.11
N ALA A 514 6.12 1.03 9.92
CA ALA A 514 6.19 1.86 8.71
C ALA A 514 5.09 2.93 8.71
N LEU A 515 5.22 3.94 9.57
CA LEU A 515 4.23 5.01 9.77
C LEU A 515 4.33 6.07 8.65
N THR A 516 4.01 5.67 7.42
CA THR A 516 4.05 6.54 6.24
C THR A 516 3.17 7.78 6.43
N GLN A 517 3.74 8.97 6.23
CA GLN A 517 2.99 10.24 6.14
C GLN A 517 3.11 10.96 4.81
N LEU A 518 4.02 10.56 3.92
CA LEU A 518 4.08 11.15 2.59
C LEU A 518 2.73 10.88 1.92
N ASN A 519 1.89 11.91 1.84
CA ASN A 519 0.53 11.80 1.32
C ASN A 519 0.50 12.08 -0.18
N ILE A 520 -0.54 11.61 -0.86
CA ILE A 520 -0.72 11.87 -2.30
C ILE A 520 -0.91 13.37 -2.51
N ASP A 521 -1.77 13.97 -1.69
CA ASP A 521 -2.01 15.39 -1.54
C ASP A 521 -2.59 15.65 -0.13
N ARG A 522 -2.93 16.89 0.20
CA ARG A 522 -3.46 17.28 1.51
C ARG A 522 -4.73 16.55 1.96
N HIS A 523 -5.55 16.03 1.05
CA HIS A 523 -6.80 15.32 1.38
C HIS A 523 -6.69 13.80 1.16
N ASN A 524 -5.76 13.36 0.32
CA ASN A 524 -5.57 11.97 -0.08
C ASN A 524 -4.36 11.35 0.62
N ARG A 525 -4.63 10.66 1.73
CA ARG A 525 -3.60 10.02 2.55
C ARG A 525 -3.07 8.72 1.93
N VAL A 526 -1.79 8.41 2.15
CA VAL A 526 -1.21 7.08 1.86
C VAL A 526 -1.42 6.13 3.05
N PRO A 527 -2.19 5.03 2.94
CA PRO A 527 -2.38 4.11 4.06
C PRO A 527 -1.11 3.37 4.46
N THR A 528 -0.69 3.49 5.73
CA THR A 528 0.35 2.65 6.34
C THR A 528 0.11 1.16 6.10
N THR A 529 -1.15 0.72 6.10
CA THR A 529 -1.52 -0.66 5.79
C THR A 529 -1.17 -1.06 4.36
N ASP A 530 -1.29 -0.14 3.41
CA ASP A 530 -1.00 -0.40 2.00
C ASP A 530 0.51 -0.39 1.76
N THR A 531 1.26 0.55 2.36
CA THR A 531 2.74 0.52 2.32
C THR A 531 3.28 -0.82 2.83
N ARG A 532 2.79 -1.28 3.98
CA ARG A 532 3.21 -2.55 4.58
C ARG A 532 2.78 -3.77 3.76
N LEU A 533 1.59 -3.73 3.15
CA LEU A 533 1.15 -4.77 2.24
C LEU A 533 2.07 -4.85 1.01
N ILE A 534 2.43 -3.72 0.42
CA ILE A 534 3.34 -3.65 -0.73
C ILE A 534 4.73 -4.18 -0.35
N ARG A 535 5.30 -3.74 0.78
CA ARG A 535 6.55 -4.31 1.33
C ARG A 535 6.47 -5.82 1.46
N ARG A 536 5.35 -6.33 1.98
CA ARG A 536 5.13 -7.76 2.19
C ARG A 536 5.02 -8.53 0.88
N ILE A 537 4.29 -8.04 -0.12
CA ILE A 537 4.17 -8.69 -1.43
C ILE A 537 5.55 -8.83 -2.08
N VAL A 538 6.35 -7.76 -2.11
CA VAL A 538 7.69 -7.79 -2.71
C VAL A 538 8.61 -8.77 -1.97
N ARG A 539 8.62 -8.71 -0.63
CA ARG A 539 9.41 -9.62 0.21
C ARG A 539 9.01 -11.08 0.05
N ASP A 540 7.72 -11.36 0.13
CA ASP A 540 7.19 -12.72 0.07
C ASP A 540 7.48 -13.35 -1.31
N ALA A 541 7.36 -12.59 -2.40
CA ALA A 541 7.77 -13.04 -3.73
C ALA A 541 9.29 -13.25 -3.84
N THR A 542 10.09 -12.32 -3.29
CA THR A 542 11.56 -12.35 -3.40
C THR A 542 12.20 -13.46 -2.57
N PHE A 543 11.75 -13.69 -1.34
CA PHE A 543 12.44 -14.58 -0.39
C PHE A 543 11.67 -15.84 -0.02
N ARG A 544 10.35 -15.88 -0.25
CA ARG A 544 9.48 -17.00 0.15
C ARG A 544 8.86 -17.73 -1.02
N GLY A 545 8.97 -17.20 -2.24
CA GLY A 545 8.41 -17.79 -3.45
C GLY A 545 6.87 -17.73 -3.52
N TYR A 546 6.23 -16.90 -2.70
CA TYR A 546 4.77 -16.75 -2.74
C TYR A 546 4.35 -15.80 -3.86
N ALA A 547 3.28 -16.17 -4.57
CA ALA A 547 2.62 -15.27 -5.50
C ALA A 547 1.92 -14.12 -4.74
N ALA A 548 1.73 -12.98 -5.39
CA ALA A 548 1.06 -11.83 -4.77
C ALA A 548 -0.35 -12.18 -4.26
N GLU A 549 -1.08 -13.03 -5.00
CA GLU A 549 -2.42 -13.48 -4.59
C GLU A 549 -2.40 -14.25 -3.26
N GLU A 550 -1.41 -15.11 -3.02
CA GLU A 550 -1.27 -15.84 -1.77
C GLU A 550 -1.03 -14.89 -0.58
N THR A 551 -0.20 -13.86 -0.78
CA THR A 551 0.01 -12.81 0.23
C THR A 551 -1.27 -12.03 0.51
N LEU A 552 -2.03 -11.66 -0.54
CA LEU A 552 -3.31 -10.96 -0.39
C LEU A 552 -4.35 -11.83 0.34
N ASN A 553 -4.37 -13.14 0.07
CA ASN A 553 -5.27 -14.08 0.73
C ASN A 553 -5.05 -14.14 2.25
N ARG A 554 -3.79 -14.07 2.70
CA ARG A 554 -3.43 -14.14 4.13
C ARG A 554 -3.52 -12.80 4.85
N TRP A 555 -3.63 -11.69 4.12
CA TRP A 555 -3.50 -10.34 4.69
C TRP A 555 -4.54 -10.02 5.77
N GLU A 556 -5.79 -10.46 5.61
CA GLU A 556 -6.83 -10.20 6.61
C GLU A 556 -6.58 -10.92 7.93
N SER A 557 -6.09 -12.16 7.89
CA SER A 557 -5.69 -12.90 9.10
C SER A 557 -4.57 -12.18 9.86
N VAL A 558 -3.53 -11.76 9.13
CA VAL A 558 -2.41 -10.97 9.66
C VAL A 558 -2.92 -9.68 10.30
N ARG A 559 -3.78 -8.94 9.61
CA ARG A 559 -4.36 -7.68 10.11
C ARG A 559 -5.21 -7.88 11.36
N ARG A 560 -5.88 -9.02 11.50
CA ARG A 560 -6.62 -9.39 12.70
C ARG A 560 -5.67 -9.67 13.86
N GLY A 561 -4.63 -10.46 13.64
CA GLY A 561 -3.57 -10.73 14.62
C GLY A 561 -2.92 -9.45 15.16
N GLU A 562 -2.54 -8.55 14.25
CA GLU A 562 -1.94 -7.25 14.62
C GLU A 562 -2.84 -6.41 15.54
N LYS A 563 -4.15 -6.38 15.25
CA LYS A 563 -5.13 -5.63 16.06
C LYS A 563 -5.33 -6.24 17.45
N ARG A 564 -5.21 -7.56 17.59
CA ARG A 564 -5.41 -8.28 18.85
C ARG A 564 -4.16 -8.28 19.71
N HIS A 565 -2.98 -8.41 19.09
CA HIS A 565 -1.77 -8.78 19.82
C HIS A 565 -0.61 -7.80 19.72
N ILE A 566 -0.70 -6.76 18.87
CA ILE A 566 0.40 -5.81 18.64
C ILE A 566 -0.05 -4.38 18.95
N PHE A 567 -1.04 -3.85 18.22
CA PHE A 567 -1.49 -2.46 18.37
C PHE A 567 -1.99 -2.09 19.78
N PRO A 568 -2.64 -2.98 20.56
CA PRO A 568 -3.00 -2.66 21.95
C PRO A 568 -1.82 -2.30 22.85
N TYR A 569 -0.60 -2.73 22.49
CA TYR A 569 0.59 -2.55 23.32
C TYR A 569 1.58 -1.52 22.76
N GLN A 570 1.27 -0.86 21.63
CA GLN A 570 2.24 0.04 20.97
C GLN A 570 2.64 1.24 21.85
N GLU A 571 1.70 1.80 22.63
CA GLU A 571 1.98 2.92 23.57
C GLU A 571 2.71 2.46 24.84
N HIS A 572 2.88 1.15 25.06
CA HIS A 572 3.74 0.63 26.13
C HIS A 572 5.23 0.65 25.78
N ALA A 573 5.60 1.04 24.56
CA ALA A 573 6.98 1.17 24.15
C ALA A 573 7.66 2.36 24.82
N ASP A 574 8.95 2.21 25.15
CA ASP A 574 9.80 3.30 25.65
C ASP A 574 10.14 4.27 24.52
N VAL A 575 10.26 3.76 23.30
CA VAL A 575 10.48 4.54 22.07
C VAL A 575 9.77 3.90 20.88
N MET A 576 9.33 4.72 19.94
CA MET A 576 8.78 4.29 18.66
C MET A 576 9.73 4.71 17.55
N PHE A 577 10.02 3.80 16.63
CA PHE A 577 10.84 4.05 15.45
C PHE A 577 9.97 3.94 14.18
N ASN A 578 9.92 5.01 13.41
CA ASN A 578 9.29 4.99 12.10
C ASN A 578 10.24 4.39 11.07
N SER A 579 9.89 3.25 10.50
CA SER A 579 10.71 2.63 9.46
C SER A 579 10.32 3.03 8.04
N ALA A 580 9.35 3.93 7.87
CA ALA A 580 8.94 4.42 6.56
C ALA A 580 10.06 5.28 5.95
N LEU A 581 10.41 5.03 4.69
CA LEU A 581 11.40 5.83 3.96
C LEU A 581 10.66 6.65 2.90
N VAL A 582 11.00 7.94 2.76
CA VAL A 582 10.25 8.88 1.92
C VAL A 582 10.14 8.40 0.46
N TYR A 583 11.19 7.76 -0.05
CA TYR A 583 11.28 7.29 -1.43
C TYR A 583 10.79 5.85 -1.65
N GLU A 584 10.37 5.13 -0.61
CA GLU A 584 10.24 3.66 -0.69
C GLU A 584 9.20 3.19 -1.71
N LEU A 585 8.07 3.88 -1.83
CA LEU A 585 7.00 3.48 -2.75
C LEU A 585 7.42 3.67 -4.21
N ALA A 586 8.27 4.66 -4.49
CA ALA A 586 8.87 4.85 -5.81
C ALA A 586 9.81 3.68 -6.19
N VAL A 587 10.53 3.12 -5.21
CA VAL A 587 11.41 1.96 -5.39
C VAL A 587 10.63 0.63 -5.44
N LEU A 588 9.59 0.49 -4.61
CA LEU A 588 8.77 -0.72 -4.56
C LEU A 588 7.87 -0.87 -5.79
N LYS A 589 7.43 0.25 -6.38
CA LYS A 589 6.56 0.28 -7.58
C LYS A 589 7.03 -0.66 -8.71
N PRO A 590 8.26 -0.53 -9.27
CA PRO A 590 8.71 -1.40 -10.35
C PRO A 590 8.80 -2.89 -9.97
N LEU A 591 8.90 -3.21 -8.68
CA LEU A 591 8.99 -4.59 -8.18
C LEU A 591 7.61 -5.20 -7.95
N VAL A 592 6.64 -4.43 -7.47
CA VAL A 592 5.30 -4.92 -7.10
C VAL A 592 4.31 -4.90 -8.27
N GLU A 593 4.44 -3.95 -9.22
CA GLU A 593 3.53 -3.85 -10.37
C GLU A 593 3.44 -5.16 -11.18
N PRO A 594 4.56 -5.82 -11.57
CA PRO A 594 4.50 -7.07 -12.31
C PRO A 594 3.84 -8.21 -11.52
N LEU A 595 3.99 -8.22 -10.19
CA LEU A 595 3.42 -9.25 -9.32
C LEU A 595 1.89 -9.10 -9.21
N LEU A 596 1.40 -7.86 -9.08
CA LEU A 596 -0.04 -7.58 -9.02
C LEU A 596 -0.75 -7.82 -10.36
N LEU A 597 -0.07 -7.61 -11.48
CA LEU A 597 -0.60 -7.84 -12.82
C LEU A 597 -0.78 -9.33 -13.16
N GLN A 598 -0.13 -10.24 -12.43
CA GLN A 598 -0.29 -11.69 -12.59
C GLN A 598 -1.61 -12.22 -11.99
N ILE A 599 -2.33 -11.42 -11.20
CA ILE A 599 -3.59 -11.84 -10.58
C ILE A 599 -4.70 -11.83 -11.64
N GLU A 600 -5.21 -13.02 -11.95
CA GLU A 600 -6.17 -13.23 -13.03
C GLU A 600 -7.56 -12.62 -12.73
N PRO A 601 -8.33 -12.23 -13.76
CA PRO A 601 -9.66 -11.64 -13.58
C PRO A 601 -10.67 -12.43 -12.72
N PRO A 602 -10.73 -13.77 -12.76
CA PRO A 602 -11.66 -14.54 -11.93
C PRO A 602 -11.39 -14.47 -10.43
N SER A 603 -10.18 -14.06 -10.02
CA SER A 603 -9.80 -14.01 -8.61
C SER A 603 -10.57 -12.92 -7.84
N PRO A 604 -11.11 -13.21 -6.64
CA PRO A 604 -11.69 -12.18 -5.78
C PRO A 604 -10.65 -11.15 -5.31
N ARG A 605 -9.34 -11.47 -5.38
CA ARG A 605 -8.24 -10.55 -5.03
C ARG A 605 -7.95 -9.54 -6.13
N ARG A 606 -8.58 -9.67 -7.29
CA ARG A 606 -8.45 -8.72 -8.40
C ARG A 606 -8.87 -7.30 -8.01
N VAL A 607 -9.87 -7.13 -7.15
CA VAL A 607 -10.33 -5.82 -6.66
C VAL A 607 -9.22 -5.10 -5.90
N GLU A 608 -8.62 -5.79 -4.91
CA GLU A 608 -7.51 -5.26 -4.11
C GLU A 608 -6.28 -4.98 -5.01
N ALA A 609 -5.98 -5.86 -5.98
CA ALA A 609 -4.90 -5.66 -6.92
C ALA A 609 -5.10 -4.43 -7.83
N LYS A 610 -6.30 -4.26 -8.41
CA LYS A 610 -6.66 -3.06 -9.20
C LYS A 610 -6.50 -1.79 -8.36
N ARG A 611 -6.96 -1.82 -7.11
CA ARG A 611 -6.85 -0.71 -6.16
C ARG A 611 -5.39 -0.35 -5.88
N LEU A 612 -4.54 -1.33 -5.57
CA LEU A 612 -3.11 -1.11 -5.32
C LEU A 612 -2.38 -0.59 -6.57
N LEU A 613 -2.71 -1.10 -7.77
CA LEU A 613 -2.15 -0.59 -9.03
C LEU A 613 -2.57 0.87 -9.26
N ALA A 614 -3.85 1.20 -9.11
CA ALA A 614 -4.35 2.58 -9.24
C ALA A 614 -3.73 3.53 -8.19
N PHE A 615 -3.42 3.02 -7.01
CA PHE A 615 -2.70 3.76 -5.98
C PHE A 615 -1.24 4.01 -6.37
N LEU A 616 -0.54 3.01 -6.89
CA LEU A 616 0.85 3.10 -7.33
C LEU A 616 1.04 4.00 -8.55
N GLU A 617 0.00 4.21 -9.37
CA GLU A 617 0.04 5.13 -10.52
C GLU A 617 0.56 6.53 -10.16
N TRP A 618 0.33 7.00 -8.92
CA TRP A 618 0.75 8.33 -8.46
C TRP A 618 2.25 8.48 -8.22
N PHE A 619 2.99 7.39 -8.04
CA PHE A 619 4.42 7.46 -7.71
C PHE A 619 5.28 7.38 -8.97
N ALA A 620 6.28 8.25 -9.11
CA ALA A 620 7.32 8.07 -10.10
C ALA A 620 8.14 6.80 -9.79
N ARG A 621 8.81 6.24 -10.80
CA ARG A 621 9.63 5.02 -10.63
C ARG A 621 11.04 5.42 -10.21
N CYS A 622 11.58 4.72 -9.23
CA CYS A 622 12.96 4.85 -8.77
C CYS A 622 13.65 3.48 -8.82
N PRO A 623 14.88 3.37 -9.35
CA PRO A 623 15.56 2.09 -9.41
C PRO A 623 16.14 1.67 -8.04
N PRO A 624 16.19 0.36 -7.72
CA PRO A 624 16.57 -0.16 -6.40
C PRO A 624 18.08 -0.10 -6.10
N ASP A 625 18.92 0.22 -7.09
CA ASP A 625 20.37 0.38 -6.97
C ASP A 625 20.76 1.61 -6.13
N LEU A 626 19.90 2.64 -6.07
CA LEU A 626 20.12 3.82 -5.24
C LEU A 626 20.01 3.55 -3.75
N VAL A 627 19.35 2.45 -3.34
CA VAL A 627 19.11 2.12 -1.94
C VAL A 627 20.40 1.63 -1.28
N PRO A 628 20.87 2.20 -0.16
CA PRO A 628 22.03 1.67 0.55
C PRO A 628 21.85 0.20 0.95
N ASP A 629 22.96 -0.55 1.03
CA ASP A 629 22.96 -1.99 1.34
C ASP A 629 22.65 -2.29 2.83
N ASN A 630 22.79 -1.31 3.71
CA ASN A 630 22.36 -1.33 5.10
C ASN A 630 20.97 -0.74 5.34
N SER A 631 20.26 -0.31 4.29
CA SER A 631 18.90 0.24 4.40
C SER A 631 17.92 -0.79 4.94
N ILE A 632 16.95 -0.35 5.76
CA ILE A 632 15.81 -1.20 6.18
C ILE A 632 15.00 -1.68 4.97
N LEU A 633 14.96 -0.92 3.87
CA LEU A 633 14.22 -1.32 2.67
C LEU A 633 14.81 -2.60 2.04
N ARG A 634 16.10 -2.89 2.26
CA ARG A 634 16.77 -4.10 1.77
C ARG A 634 16.23 -5.39 2.38
N GLU A 635 15.51 -5.31 3.51
CA GLU A 635 14.72 -6.43 4.06
C GLU A 635 13.66 -6.93 3.08
N PHE A 636 13.13 -6.03 2.25
CA PHE A 636 12.00 -6.32 1.36
C PHE A 636 12.46 -6.56 -0.08
N ILE A 637 13.44 -5.80 -0.55
CA ILE A 637 13.88 -5.80 -1.95
C ILE A 637 15.16 -6.64 -2.21
N GLY A 638 15.85 -7.11 -1.16
CA GLY A 638 17.10 -7.85 -1.28
C GLY A 638 18.35 -6.98 -1.44
N GLY A 639 19.52 -7.64 -1.38
CA GLY A 639 20.83 -7.00 -1.49
C GLY A 639 21.34 -6.37 -0.18
N SER A 640 20.90 -6.85 0.98
CA SER A 640 21.40 -6.32 2.26
C SER A 640 22.74 -6.93 2.67
N ILE A 641 23.71 -6.11 3.06
CA ILE A 641 24.94 -6.59 3.75
C ILE A 641 24.66 -7.10 5.17
N LEU A 642 23.49 -6.78 5.73
CA LEU A 642 23.11 -7.18 7.08
C LEU A 642 22.44 -8.57 7.10
N ARG A 643 22.19 -9.21 5.95
CA ARG A 643 21.38 -10.45 5.87
C ARG A 643 21.90 -11.55 6.81
N ASP A 644 23.19 -11.83 6.76
CA ASP A 644 23.84 -12.89 7.53
C ASP A 644 24.70 -12.33 8.68
N TYR A 645 24.61 -11.02 8.93
CA TYR A 645 25.31 -10.37 10.02
C TYR A 645 24.69 -10.76 11.37
N ILE A 646 25.52 -11.34 12.23
CA ILE A 646 25.26 -11.58 13.64
C ILE A 646 26.37 -10.85 14.42
N PRO A 647 26.03 -9.90 15.30
CA PRO A 647 27.01 -9.27 16.20
C PRO A 647 27.73 -10.38 16.97
N ALA A 648 29.08 -10.36 16.99
CA ALA A 648 29.90 -11.43 17.52
C ALA A 648 29.55 -11.79 18.97
N GLY A 649 28.76 -12.86 19.16
CA GLY A 649 28.84 -13.73 20.32
C GLY A 649 29.81 -14.84 19.98
N LYS A 650 30.74 -15.16 20.89
CA LYS A 650 31.55 -16.37 20.75
C LYS A 650 30.68 -17.61 20.78
#